data_AF-A0AAD2YGH4-F1
#
_entry.id   AF-A0AAD2YGH4-F1
#
_cell.length_a   1.000
_cell.length_b   1.000
_cell.length_c   1.000
_cell.angle_alpha   90.00
_cell.angle_beta   90.00
_cell.angle_gamma   90.00
#
_symmetry.space_group_name_H-M   'P 1'
#
loop_
_entity.id
_entity.type
_entity.pdbx_description
1 polymer ?
#
loop_
_entity_poly.entity_id
_entity_poly.type
_entity_poly.pdbx_seq_one_letter_code
_entity_poly.pdbx_strand_id
1 'polypeptide(L)'
;MGGLLAFRVGNFDTTAEREQFRFLCERLKAHYEDSNEFCVFAGNYNIGCELDALFIKKDAIISIEFKNYGGKVVANENGEWTCNGKIIKGGSRKTVLQQARINHSIVKKELKVLGVEKNQIKDVPHLIIFHQPIELENNLSATNKSWLHITDSEHFIEKLDDITCPHTDLDPLGIVNLTETLNLNPFYLTEFSNATYDKPVEPIEKIELFEDIKKYEPHTEEKEKEDVPNFESFVIEDENSIVLLNFVKKVIKSSLKLDNFTVMVLDGKRASSSFAAYGIKLTREYVVIISADGIDEYCSKLTRFTNHDVKAVLPSTIFWEEGKELVVEDDSSFSVVEEHQSKELSNTNSNVSFRKSKTILPHWLDKKIFNDHRAIYAPEHERYEYNLDLNEEELKVYLGTYFPRSYAEMFCVVDNLMQNKHLKEMLERDKINVLDCGCGTGGEILGFITAIGKHLTHAKINITAIDGNDGALVILKDLIESNPNKKVQVELSILNQTLNNGEDVENLAFGEKNFHFILCDKIVCELISKEVLPINAYAIMAKKLATYLHENGLLIMLDVTTKDEHSGYFYPQLMNSSINDYVRESRTIETLLPLSCACYYECRDLCFMQQTFSVSHSHKSNDESRVCYRVLCRKPLKTTIMQEIEIENFAHVIHPTKYKQNDDSAICSRSKNNKITIDSFNINL
;
A
#
# COMPACT_ATOMS: atom_id res chain seq x y z
N MET A 1 23.35 12.92 -21.55
CA MET A 1 22.37 12.64 -20.48
C MET A 1 22.75 13.40 -19.23
N GLY A 2 21.92 14.36 -18.81
CA GLY A 2 22.12 15.18 -17.60
C GLY A 2 20.79 15.65 -17.03
N GLY A 3 20.77 16.09 -15.77
CA GLY A 3 19.60 16.57 -15.05
C GLY A 3 19.12 15.65 -13.92
N LEU A 4 18.03 16.07 -13.26
CA LEU A 4 17.43 15.41 -12.11
C LEU A 4 16.22 14.56 -12.50
N LEU A 5 16.14 13.36 -11.94
CA LEU A 5 14.90 12.61 -11.80
C LEU A 5 14.43 12.60 -10.33
N ALA A 6 13.26 13.17 -10.07
CA ALA A 6 12.66 13.22 -8.75
C ALA A 6 11.50 12.22 -8.62
N PHE A 7 11.41 11.55 -7.47
CA PHE A 7 10.38 10.55 -7.17
C PHE A 7 9.83 10.73 -5.75
N ARG A 8 8.58 10.32 -5.50
CA ARG A 8 7.99 10.27 -4.14
C ARG A 8 7.10 9.05 -3.95
N VAL A 9 7.57 8.09 -3.15
CA VAL A 9 6.96 6.76 -2.97
C VAL A 9 5.76 6.76 -2.00
N GLY A 10 5.53 7.87 -1.31
CA GLY A 10 4.35 8.14 -0.50
C GLY A 10 4.33 9.57 0.03
N ASN A 11 3.22 10.00 0.61
CA ASN A 11 3.18 11.31 1.30
C ASN A 11 3.94 11.24 2.63
N PHE A 12 4.72 12.27 2.95
CA PHE A 12 5.32 12.42 4.29
C PHE A 12 4.24 12.65 5.34
N ASP A 13 4.49 12.20 6.57
CA ASP A 13 3.53 12.26 7.66
C ASP A 13 3.41 13.67 8.26
N THR A 14 4.48 14.48 8.19
CA THR A 14 4.47 15.83 8.75
C THR A 14 4.55 16.92 7.68
N THR A 15 3.94 18.08 7.95
CA THR A 15 4.01 19.26 7.07
C THR A 15 5.45 19.72 6.85
N ALA A 16 6.29 19.70 7.90
CA ALA A 16 7.67 20.13 7.83
C ALA A 16 8.50 19.27 6.86
N GLU A 17 8.33 17.94 6.88
CA GLU A 17 9.01 17.04 5.93
C GLU A 17 8.52 17.26 4.50
N ARG A 18 7.22 17.50 4.30
CA ARG A 18 6.66 17.81 2.97
C ARG A 18 7.23 19.12 2.40
N GLU A 19 7.33 20.14 3.24
CA GLU A 19 7.90 21.44 2.86
C GLU A 19 9.40 21.32 2.58
N GLN A 20 10.13 20.63 3.46
CA GLN A 20 11.56 20.39 3.28
C GLN A 20 11.85 19.61 1.99
N PHE A 21 11.13 18.51 1.73
CA PHE A 21 11.29 17.72 0.51
C PHE A 21 11.04 18.54 -0.75
N ARG A 22 9.94 19.31 -0.78
CA ARG A 22 9.60 20.18 -1.92
C ARG A 22 10.70 21.21 -2.18
N PHE A 23 11.15 21.88 -1.12
CA PHE A 23 12.22 22.86 -1.20
C PHE A 23 13.52 22.24 -1.74
N LEU A 24 13.90 21.06 -1.24
CA LEU A 24 15.08 20.32 -1.72
C LEU A 24 14.93 19.97 -3.22
N CYS A 25 13.77 19.49 -3.65
CA CYS A 25 13.49 19.19 -5.06
C CYS A 25 13.66 20.40 -5.98
N GLU A 26 13.09 21.56 -5.60
CA GLU A 26 13.20 22.80 -6.39
C GLU A 26 14.66 23.25 -6.53
N ARG A 27 15.41 23.19 -5.42
CA ARG A 27 16.82 23.58 -5.39
C ARG A 27 17.70 22.61 -6.20
N LEU A 28 17.46 21.30 -6.09
CA LEU A 28 18.16 20.28 -6.88
C LEU A 28 17.84 20.41 -8.37
N LYS A 29 16.57 20.61 -8.73
CA LYS A 29 16.15 20.80 -10.13
C LYS A 29 16.91 21.97 -10.76
N ALA A 30 16.91 23.13 -10.09
CA ALA A 30 17.61 24.32 -10.56
C ALA A 30 19.14 24.11 -10.64
N HIS A 31 19.72 23.36 -9.71
CA HIS A 31 21.16 23.07 -9.71
C HIS A 31 21.60 22.16 -10.86
N TYR A 32 20.78 21.16 -11.21
CA TYR A 32 21.10 20.18 -12.26
C TYR A 32 20.53 20.52 -13.65
N GLU A 33 19.77 21.61 -13.81
CA GLU A 33 19.06 21.96 -15.06
C GLU A 33 19.97 22.06 -16.29
N ASP A 34 21.12 22.72 -16.14
CA ASP A 34 22.12 22.88 -17.20
C ASP A 34 23.36 21.99 -16.98
N SER A 35 23.27 21.03 -16.06
CA SER A 35 24.39 20.14 -15.73
C SER A 35 24.42 18.93 -16.66
N ASN A 36 25.64 18.51 -17.05
CA ASN A 36 25.86 17.23 -17.70
C ASN A 36 25.83 16.06 -16.70
N GLU A 37 25.66 16.33 -15.42
CA GLU A 37 25.54 15.31 -14.38
C GLU A 37 24.09 14.83 -14.28
N PHE A 38 23.94 13.51 -14.12
CA PHE A 38 22.64 12.86 -13.98
C PHE A 38 22.49 12.36 -12.55
N CYS A 39 21.37 12.67 -11.92
CA CYS A 39 21.10 12.28 -10.54
C CYS A 39 19.62 11.93 -10.31
N VAL A 40 19.37 11.21 -9.23
CA VAL A 40 18.04 10.80 -8.79
C VAL A 40 17.83 11.22 -7.34
N PHE A 41 16.66 11.77 -7.06
CA PHE A 41 16.20 12.07 -5.71
C PHE A 41 14.84 11.42 -5.44
N ALA A 42 14.80 10.45 -4.52
CA ALA A 42 13.59 9.71 -4.18
C ALA A 42 13.18 9.98 -2.73
N GLY A 43 12.02 10.59 -2.53
CA GLY A 43 11.47 10.89 -1.21
C GLY A 43 10.58 9.78 -0.64
N ASN A 44 10.57 9.69 0.69
CA ASN A 44 9.75 8.79 1.50
C ASN A 44 9.86 7.33 1.04
N TYR A 45 11.08 6.83 0.99
CA TYR A 45 11.41 5.53 0.40
C TYR A 45 11.69 4.49 1.49
N ASN A 46 11.20 3.26 1.30
CA ASN A 46 11.46 2.15 2.21
C ASN A 46 12.36 1.10 1.56
N ILE A 47 13.56 0.94 2.11
CA ILE A 47 14.55 -0.05 1.69
C ILE A 47 14.99 -0.91 2.89
N GLY A 48 14.00 -1.59 3.49
CA GLY A 48 14.18 -2.36 4.75
C GLY A 48 14.19 -1.47 6.00
N CYS A 49 14.32 -0.16 5.83
CA CYS A 49 14.05 0.90 6.78
C CYS A 49 13.36 2.05 6.07
N GLU A 50 12.56 2.82 6.80
CA GLU A 50 11.94 4.06 6.31
C GLU A 50 13.02 5.15 6.24
N LEU A 51 13.19 5.73 5.05
CA LEU A 51 14.08 6.85 4.80
C LEU A 51 13.27 8.07 4.35
N ASP A 52 13.67 9.24 4.82
CA ASP A 52 13.08 10.49 4.35
C ASP A 52 13.42 10.74 2.88
N ALA A 53 14.67 10.45 2.47
CA ALA A 53 15.01 10.40 1.05
C ALA A 53 16.23 9.51 0.73
N LEU A 54 16.38 9.19 -0.55
CA LEU A 54 17.55 8.55 -1.15
C LEU A 54 18.01 9.42 -2.33
N PHE A 55 19.29 9.76 -2.35
CA PHE A 55 19.91 10.50 -3.44
C PHE A 55 20.97 9.65 -4.13
N ILE A 56 20.93 9.60 -5.46
CA ILE A 56 21.85 8.78 -6.27
C ILE A 56 22.49 9.72 -7.29
N LYS A 57 23.82 9.75 -7.30
CA LYS A 57 24.61 10.41 -8.32
C LYS A 57 25.74 9.49 -8.78
N LYS A 58 26.51 9.93 -9.76
CA LYS A 58 27.59 9.14 -10.37
C LYS A 58 28.50 8.48 -9.34
N ASP A 59 28.94 9.22 -8.33
CA ASP A 59 29.98 8.79 -7.40
C ASP A 59 29.45 8.55 -5.97
N ALA A 60 28.14 8.49 -5.76
CA ALA A 60 27.57 8.20 -4.44
C ALA A 60 26.10 7.73 -4.48
N ILE A 61 25.76 6.82 -3.57
CA ILE A 61 24.37 6.54 -3.15
C ILE A 61 24.24 7.00 -1.69
N ILE A 62 23.39 8.00 -1.45
CA ILE A 62 23.30 8.72 -0.18
C ILE A 62 21.91 8.52 0.42
N SER A 63 21.85 7.96 1.63
CA SER A 63 20.62 7.90 2.41
C SER A 63 20.44 9.19 3.20
N ILE A 64 19.23 9.73 3.25
CA ILE A 64 18.94 11.06 3.80
C ILE A 64 17.87 10.96 4.90
N GLU A 65 18.10 11.72 5.97
CA GLU A 65 17.18 11.90 7.09
C GLU A 65 16.95 13.40 7.34
N PHE A 66 15.70 13.78 7.59
CA PHE A 66 15.27 15.13 7.88
C PHE A 66 15.16 15.38 9.39
N LYS A 67 15.50 16.61 9.80
CA LYS A 67 15.35 17.07 11.17
C LYS A 67 14.81 18.48 11.20
N ASN A 68 13.62 18.66 11.78
CA ASN A 68 12.99 19.98 11.88
C ASN A 68 13.53 20.80 13.06
N TYR A 69 14.80 21.24 12.97
CA TYR A 69 15.47 22.11 13.95
C TYR A 69 16.34 23.16 13.24
N GLY A 70 16.77 24.19 13.98
CA GLY A 70 17.68 25.26 13.54
C GLY A 70 18.39 25.95 14.72
N GLY A 71 19.56 26.53 14.46
CA GLY A 71 20.43 27.17 15.45
C GLY A 71 21.64 26.31 15.84
N LYS A 72 22.13 26.43 17.08
CA LYS A 72 23.36 25.75 17.50
C LYS A 72 23.12 24.26 17.72
N VAL A 73 23.66 23.43 16.82
CA VAL A 73 23.59 21.97 16.90
C VAL A 73 24.90 21.41 17.46
N VAL A 74 24.81 20.60 18.52
CA VAL A 74 25.95 19.88 19.08
C VAL A 74 25.78 18.39 18.80
N ALA A 75 26.63 17.86 17.92
CA ALA A 75 26.66 16.45 17.54
C ALA A 75 27.73 15.71 18.35
N ASN A 76 27.32 14.79 19.21
CA ASN A 76 28.22 14.06 20.11
C ASN A 76 28.40 12.60 19.70
N GLU A 77 29.60 12.05 19.90
CA GLU A 77 29.91 10.62 19.73
C GLU A 77 29.18 9.76 20.77
N ASN A 78 29.15 10.26 22.01
CA ASN A 78 28.51 9.63 23.15
C ASN A 78 27.42 10.54 23.72
N GLY A 79 26.23 9.99 23.94
CA GLY A 79 25.09 10.72 24.48
C GLY A 79 24.22 11.38 23.40
N GLU A 80 23.38 12.30 23.86
CA GLU A 80 22.37 12.95 23.02
C GLU A 80 22.96 14.07 22.17
N TRP A 81 22.35 14.27 21.00
CA TRP A 81 22.56 15.47 20.21
C TRP A 81 21.60 16.55 20.68
N THR A 82 22.02 17.81 20.62
CA THR A 82 21.19 18.93 21.07
C THR A 82 21.14 20.04 20.05
N CYS A 83 20.02 20.76 20.01
CA CYS A 83 19.84 22.01 19.30
C CYS A 83 19.45 23.09 20.32
N ASN A 84 20.28 24.12 20.48
CA ASN A 84 20.10 25.17 21.50
C ASN A 84 19.82 24.58 22.91
N GLY A 85 20.51 23.50 23.26
CA GLY A 85 20.35 22.79 24.54
C GLY A 85 19.15 21.83 24.63
N LYS A 86 18.28 21.77 23.61
CA LYS A 86 17.17 20.79 23.55
C LYS A 86 17.60 19.51 22.85
N ILE A 87 17.25 18.34 23.40
CA ILE A 87 17.59 17.04 22.81
C ILE A 87 16.90 16.85 21.45
N ILE A 88 17.67 16.41 20.46
CA ILE A 88 17.20 16.00 19.14
C ILE A 88 17.01 14.47 19.16
N LYS A 89 15.82 13.99 18.82
CA LYS A 89 15.51 12.56 18.81
C LYS A 89 15.84 11.92 17.46
N GLY A 90 16.31 10.67 17.48
CA GLY A 90 16.48 9.81 16.30
C GLY A 90 15.33 8.81 16.09
N GLY A 91 14.10 9.15 16.48
CA GLY A 91 12.95 8.24 16.45
C GLY A 91 12.65 7.57 17.80
N SER A 92 11.94 6.43 17.79
CA SER A 92 11.40 5.73 18.97
C SER A 92 12.46 5.32 20.00
N ARG A 93 12.79 6.25 20.91
CA ARG A 93 13.76 6.12 22.03
C ARG A 93 15.23 5.93 21.62
N LYS A 94 15.63 6.36 20.42
CA LYS A 94 17.02 6.30 19.93
C LYS A 94 17.66 7.69 19.85
N THR A 95 18.98 7.74 19.99
CA THR A 95 19.75 8.94 19.65
C THR A 95 19.87 9.08 18.13
N VAL A 96 20.18 10.30 17.66
CA VAL A 96 20.36 10.59 16.23
C VAL A 96 21.43 9.68 15.59
N LEU A 97 22.59 9.55 16.25
CA LEU A 97 23.68 8.71 15.76
C LEU A 97 23.33 7.22 15.71
N GLN A 98 22.54 6.72 16.69
CA GLN A 98 22.08 5.33 16.69
C GLN A 98 21.17 5.02 15.50
N GLN A 99 20.22 5.91 15.21
CA GLN A 99 19.32 5.75 14.06
C GLN A 99 20.09 5.81 12.74
N ALA A 100 21.01 6.78 12.60
CA ALA A 100 21.88 6.89 11.43
C ALA A 100 22.70 5.62 11.17
N ARG A 101 23.28 5.01 12.22
CA ARG A 101 24.03 3.73 12.11
C ARG A 101 23.15 2.57 11.63
N ILE A 102 21.92 2.49 12.13
CA ILE A 102 20.96 1.46 11.74
C ILE A 102 20.60 1.63 10.26
N ASN A 103 20.20 2.84 9.86
CA ASN A 103 19.84 3.15 8.47
C ASN A 103 21.01 2.87 7.53
N HIS A 104 22.21 3.38 7.84
CA HIS A 104 23.43 3.12 7.08
C HIS A 104 23.69 1.62 6.86
N SER A 105 23.56 0.80 7.91
CA SER A 105 23.77 -0.65 7.80
C SER A 105 22.67 -1.36 7.00
N ILE A 106 21.41 -0.93 7.12
CA ILE A 106 20.27 -1.58 6.45
C ILE A 106 20.30 -1.26 4.96
N VAL A 107 20.45 0.00 4.58
CA VAL A 107 20.47 0.44 3.17
C VAL A 107 21.53 -0.33 2.38
N LYS A 108 22.76 -0.40 2.91
CA LYS A 108 23.85 -1.14 2.27
C LYS A 108 23.54 -2.63 2.13
N LYS A 109 22.89 -3.23 3.14
CA LYS A 109 22.50 -4.64 3.11
C LYS A 109 21.42 -4.89 2.06
N GLU A 110 20.40 -4.05 1.99
CA GLU A 110 19.27 -4.23 1.07
C GLU A 110 19.66 -3.91 -0.38
N LEU A 111 20.48 -2.89 -0.65
CA LEU A 111 21.03 -2.66 -1.99
C LEU A 111 21.84 -3.87 -2.49
N LYS A 112 22.58 -4.54 -1.59
CA LYS A 112 23.28 -5.79 -1.94
C LYS A 112 22.30 -6.91 -2.30
N VAL A 113 21.17 -7.01 -1.61
CA VAL A 113 20.11 -8.00 -1.89
C VAL A 113 19.44 -7.72 -3.24
N LEU A 114 19.30 -6.44 -3.60
CA LEU A 114 18.78 -5.99 -4.90
C LEU A 114 19.75 -6.23 -6.07
N GLY A 115 20.93 -6.79 -5.81
CA GLY A 115 21.91 -7.13 -6.85
C GLY A 115 22.84 -5.98 -7.24
N VAL A 116 22.84 -4.87 -6.49
CA VAL A 116 23.80 -3.78 -6.71
C VAL A 116 25.21 -4.28 -6.41
N GLU A 117 26.15 -4.00 -7.32
CA GLU A 117 27.52 -4.50 -7.22
C GLU A 117 28.18 -4.12 -5.90
N LYS A 118 28.86 -5.09 -5.27
CA LYS A 118 29.48 -4.92 -3.94
C LYS A 118 30.43 -3.71 -3.86
N ASN A 119 31.11 -3.37 -4.96
CA ASN A 119 32.03 -2.22 -5.00
C ASN A 119 31.26 -0.89 -4.94
N GLN A 120 30.15 -0.78 -5.69
CA GLN A 120 29.30 0.42 -5.79
C GLN A 120 28.65 0.79 -4.45
N ILE A 121 28.45 -0.18 -3.56
CA ILE A 121 27.85 0.00 -2.23
C ILE A 121 28.85 -0.23 -1.09
N LYS A 122 30.15 -0.21 -1.40
CA LYS A 122 31.19 -0.34 -0.38
C LYS A 122 31.09 0.81 0.62
N ASP A 123 30.77 2.00 0.13
CA ASP A 123 30.53 3.19 0.93
C ASP A 123 29.13 3.73 0.57
N VAL A 124 28.25 3.84 1.56
CA VAL A 124 26.89 4.39 1.40
C VAL A 124 26.71 5.46 2.46
N PRO A 125 27.00 6.73 2.16
CA PRO A 125 26.92 7.80 3.14
C PRO A 125 25.49 7.98 3.69
N HIS A 126 25.42 8.51 4.90
CA HIS A 126 24.18 8.96 5.51
C HIS A 126 24.26 10.47 5.74
N LEU A 127 23.24 11.20 5.30
CA LEU A 127 23.18 12.65 5.39
C LEU A 127 21.97 13.07 6.22
N ILE A 128 22.23 13.86 7.26
CA ILE A 128 21.17 14.48 8.05
C ILE A 128 21.03 15.94 7.60
N ILE A 129 19.81 16.31 7.18
CA ILE A 129 19.48 17.67 6.72
C ILE A 129 18.53 18.32 7.73
N PHE A 130 19.03 19.38 8.37
CA PHE A 130 18.24 20.24 9.23
C PHE A 130 17.39 21.22 8.43
N HIS A 131 16.11 21.35 8.79
CA HIS A 131 15.17 22.17 8.03
C HIS A 131 15.59 23.65 7.98
N GLN A 132 16.10 24.19 9.10
CA GLN A 132 16.56 25.57 9.24
C GLN A 132 18.09 25.65 9.37
N PRO A 133 18.71 26.82 9.14
CA PRO A 133 20.16 27.01 9.24
C PRO A 133 20.73 26.57 10.59
N ILE A 134 21.93 25.98 10.58
CA ILE A 134 22.60 25.48 11.80
C ILE A 134 24.01 26.04 12.00
N GLU A 135 24.39 26.22 13.26
CA GLU A 135 25.78 26.33 13.70
C GLU A 135 26.23 24.99 14.29
N LEU A 136 27.04 24.24 13.55
CA LEU A 136 27.38 22.87 13.91
C LEU A 136 28.66 22.77 14.75
N GLU A 137 28.54 22.31 15.98
CA GLU A 137 29.62 21.81 16.82
C GLU A 137 29.71 20.28 16.69
N ASN A 138 30.59 19.79 15.80
CA ASN A 138 30.69 18.37 15.46
C ASN A 138 31.79 17.64 16.24
N ASN A 139 31.41 17.05 17.38
CA ASN A 139 32.27 16.29 18.28
C ASN A 139 32.34 14.78 17.94
N LEU A 140 31.95 14.38 16.71
CA LEU A 140 32.09 13.01 16.24
C LEU A 140 33.54 12.65 15.93
N SER A 141 33.88 11.37 16.08
CA SER A 141 35.15 10.78 15.67
C SER A 141 35.35 10.87 14.14
N ALA A 142 36.62 10.81 13.71
CA ALA A 142 36.96 10.77 12.28
C ALA A 142 36.26 9.62 11.54
N THR A 143 36.12 8.45 12.20
CA THR A 143 35.44 7.28 11.65
C THR A 143 33.95 7.53 11.40
N ASN A 144 33.24 8.21 12.29
CA ASN A 144 31.83 8.53 12.01
C ASN A 144 31.70 9.65 10.97
N LYS A 145 32.60 10.65 11.01
CA LYS A 145 32.61 11.75 10.04
C LYS A 145 32.88 11.30 8.61
N SER A 146 33.45 10.09 8.41
CA SER A 146 33.71 9.57 7.06
C SER A 146 32.47 9.01 6.35
N TRP A 147 31.38 8.73 7.08
CA TRP A 147 30.15 8.20 6.48
C TRP A 147 28.89 8.96 6.91
N LEU A 148 28.92 9.70 8.02
CA LEU A 148 27.82 10.51 8.52
C LEU A 148 28.08 11.99 8.28
N HIS A 149 27.25 12.59 7.44
CA HIS A 149 27.31 14.00 7.07
C HIS A 149 26.14 14.75 7.68
N ILE A 150 26.35 16.02 8.00
CA ILE A 150 25.38 16.89 8.67
C ILE A 150 25.38 18.24 7.97
N THR A 151 24.20 18.73 7.61
CA THR A 151 24.00 20.03 6.95
C THR A 151 22.62 20.58 7.30
N ASP A 152 22.33 21.79 6.85
CA ASP A 152 20.98 22.35 6.76
C ASP A 152 20.49 22.44 5.31
N SER A 153 19.21 22.80 5.15
CA SER A 153 18.57 22.98 3.84
C SER A 153 19.18 24.10 3.00
N GLU A 154 19.88 25.09 3.58
CA GLU A 154 20.48 26.17 2.78
C GLU A 154 21.77 25.68 2.08
N HIS A 155 22.55 24.86 2.78
CA HIS A 155 23.89 24.41 2.34
C HIS A 155 23.92 22.97 1.79
N PHE A 156 22.77 22.29 1.69
CA PHE A 156 22.76 20.86 1.35
C PHE A 156 23.32 20.52 -0.03
N ILE A 157 23.19 21.39 -1.03
CA ILE A 157 23.74 21.16 -2.38
C ILE A 157 25.27 21.07 -2.31
N GLU A 158 25.91 22.07 -1.71
CA GLU A 158 27.37 22.07 -1.51
C GLU A 158 27.82 20.80 -0.76
N LYS A 159 27.03 20.37 0.23
CA LYS A 159 27.31 19.13 0.96
C LYS A 159 27.14 17.88 0.10
N LEU A 160 26.15 17.82 -0.78
CA LEU A 160 25.95 16.69 -1.71
C LEU A 160 27.10 16.61 -2.73
N ASP A 161 27.58 17.76 -3.20
CA ASP A 161 28.74 17.84 -4.11
C ASP A 161 30.02 17.36 -3.43
N ASP A 162 30.25 17.76 -2.18
CA ASP A 162 31.39 17.32 -1.36
C ASP A 162 31.44 15.81 -1.11
N ILE A 163 30.26 15.16 -1.02
CA ILE A 163 30.17 13.73 -0.71
C ILE A 163 30.53 12.91 -1.95
N THR A 164 31.65 12.21 -1.90
CA THR A 164 32.12 11.33 -2.97
C THR A 164 32.53 9.97 -2.39
N CYS A 165 32.24 8.89 -3.11
CA CYS A 165 32.60 7.52 -2.72
C CYS A 165 33.54 6.92 -3.78
N PRO A 166 34.85 6.74 -3.50
CA PRO A 166 35.84 6.33 -4.50
C PRO A 166 35.59 4.99 -5.19
N HIS A 167 34.69 4.17 -4.65
CA HIS A 167 34.34 2.85 -5.17
C HIS A 167 32.99 2.82 -5.91
N THR A 168 32.25 3.93 -5.87
CA THR A 168 30.99 4.11 -6.57
C THR A 168 31.26 4.89 -7.85
N ASP A 169 30.88 4.30 -8.99
CA ASP A 169 30.97 4.89 -10.32
C ASP A 169 29.80 4.37 -11.14
N LEU A 170 28.70 5.11 -11.12
CA LEU A 170 27.46 4.84 -11.82
C LEU A 170 27.39 5.75 -13.04
N ASP A 171 27.45 5.18 -14.23
CA ASP A 171 27.12 5.92 -15.44
C ASP A 171 25.61 6.26 -15.46
N PRO A 172 25.14 7.20 -16.30
CA PRO A 172 23.73 7.58 -16.33
C PRO A 172 22.77 6.40 -16.53
N LEU A 173 23.17 5.41 -17.34
CA LEU A 173 22.38 4.20 -17.54
C LEU A 173 22.33 3.32 -16.28
N GLY A 174 23.44 3.21 -15.56
CA GLY A 174 23.54 2.54 -14.26
C GLY A 174 22.66 3.20 -13.21
N ILE A 175 22.56 4.54 -13.21
CA ILE A 175 21.64 5.27 -12.33
C ILE A 175 20.19 4.97 -12.71
N VAL A 176 19.82 4.99 -14.01
CA VAL A 176 18.48 4.63 -14.48
C VAL A 176 18.13 3.18 -14.13
N ASN A 177 19.02 2.23 -14.41
CA ASN A 177 18.83 0.82 -14.06
C ASN A 177 18.67 0.64 -12.54
N LEU A 178 19.36 1.45 -11.74
CA LEU A 178 19.19 1.45 -10.29
C LEU A 178 17.81 2.00 -9.90
N THR A 179 17.27 3.03 -10.59
CA THR A 179 15.88 3.47 -10.35
C THR A 179 14.84 2.42 -10.68
N GLU A 180 15.06 1.62 -11.73
CA GLU A 180 14.20 0.50 -12.07
C GLU A 180 14.31 -0.62 -11.03
N THR A 181 15.53 -0.92 -10.59
CA THR A 181 15.80 -1.91 -9.54
C THR A 181 15.17 -1.51 -8.20
N LEU A 182 15.11 -0.21 -7.92
CA LEU A 182 14.44 0.38 -6.75
C LEU A 182 12.93 0.57 -6.96
N ASN A 183 12.42 0.28 -8.15
CA ASN A 183 11.03 0.42 -8.57
C ASN A 183 10.47 1.84 -8.38
N LEU A 184 11.26 2.85 -8.75
CA LEU A 184 10.89 4.25 -8.56
C LEU A 184 9.94 4.77 -9.66
N ASN A 185 9.93 4.15 -10.84
CA ASN A 185 9.22 4.65 -12.03
C ASN A 185 7.74 5.03 -11.81
N PRO A 186 6.91 4.27 -11.06
CA PRO A 186 5.52 4.65 -10.81
C PRO A 186 5.35 5.94 -9.98
N PHE A 187 6.42 6.40 -9.32
CA PHE A 187 6.42 7.48 -8.33
C PHE A 187 7.05 8.77 -8.86
N TYR A 188 7.20 8.87 -10.18
CA TYR A 188 7.89 9.97 -10.85
C TYR A 188 7.19 11.32 -10.69
N LEU A 189 7.96 12.37 -10.35
CA LEU A 189 7.49 13.74 -10.20
C LEU A 189 7.92 14.58 -11.39
N THR A 190 6.99 14.85 -12.30
CA THR A 190 7.31 15.57 -13.56
C THR A 190 7.66 17.03 -13.26
N GLU A 191 7.02 17.64 -12.27
CA GLU A 191 7.23 19.03 -11.87
C GLU A 191 8.63 19.29 -11.32
N PHE A 192 9.27 18.27 -10.73
CA PHE A 192 10.60 18.37 -10.12
C PHE A 192 11.72 17.71 -10.94
N SER A 193 11.39 17.12 -12.09
CA SER A 193 12.36 16.42 -12.94
C SER A 193 12.66 17.22 -14.20
N ASN A 194 13.92 17.20 -14.65
CA ASN A 194 14.38 17.91 -15.85
C ASN A 194 15.44 17.14 -16.65
N ALA A 195 15.64 15.85 -16.37
CA ALA A 195 16.66 15.07 -17.06
C ALA A 195 16.39 14.91 -18.57
N THR A 196 17.44 15.07 -19.37
CA THR A 196 17.40 14.98 -20.84
C THR A 196 18.22 13.80 -21.37
N TYR A 197 17.75 13.18 -22.46
CA TYR A 197 18.38 12.03 -23.10
C TYR A 197 18.84 12.37 -24.53
N ASP A 198 20.11 12.09 -24.83
CA ASP A 198 20.62 12.14 -26.20
C ASP A 198 20.15 10.89 -26.95
N LYS A 199 19.29 11.05 -27.97
CA LYS A 199 18.91 9.92 -28.84
C LYS A 199 20.08 9.53 -29.75
N PRO A 200 20.38 8.24 -29.94
CA PRO A 200 21.24 7.80 -31.05
C PRO A 200 20.55 8.12 -32.38
N VAL A 201 21.27 8.71 -33.32
CA VAL A 201 20.80 8.95 -34.70
C VAL A 201 20.87 7.63 -35.47
N GLU A 202 19.73 7.03 -35.79
CA GLU A 202 19.70 5.94 -36.78
C GLU A 202 19.68 6.51 -38.21
N PRO A 203 20.40 5.90 -39.18
CA PRO A 203 20.44 6.37 -40.56
C PRO A 203 19.11 6.09 -41.27
N ILE A 204 18.55 7.10 -41.93
CA ILE A 204 17.36 6.98 -42.76
C ILE A 204 17.72 6.22 -44.05
N GLU A 205 17.31 4.95 -44.16
CA GLU A 205 17.23 4.28 -45.46
C GLU A 205 16.00 4.79 -46.22
N LYS A 206 16.25 5.37 -47.40
CA LYS A 206 15.23 5.75 -48.38
C LYS A 206 14.55 4.50 -48.94
N ILE A 207 13.23 4.43 -48.84
CA ILE A 207 12.41 3.57 -49.69
C ILE A 207 11.52 4.47 -50.56
N GLU A 208 11.65 4.27 -51.87
CA GLU A 208 10.98 5.03 -52.93
C GLU A 208 9.46 4.77 -52.94
N LEU A 209 8.68 5.84 -53.03
CA LEU A 209 7.23 5.81 -53.27
C LEU A 209 6.98 5.39 -54.72
N PHE A 210 6.15 4.36 -54.93
CA PHE A 210 5.46 4.17 -56.20
C PHE A 210 4.23 5.09 -56.25
N GLU A 211 4.23 5.95 -57.27
CA GLU A 211 3.08 6.70 -57.76
C GLU A 211 2.04 5.73 -58.33
N ASP A 212 0.81 5.80 -57.83
CA ASP A 212 -0.39 6.02 -58.66
C ASP A 212 -1.67 5.84 -57.82
N ILE A 213 -2.52 6.86 -57.78
CA ILE A 213 -3.90 6.84 -58.32
C ILE A 213 -4.55 8.22 -58.10
N LYS A 214 -4.71 8.91 -59.24
CA LYS A 214 -5.80 9.79 -59.71
C LYS A 214 -6.38 10.89 -58.82
N LYS A 215 -6.14 12.11 -59.30
CA LYS A 215 -6.93 13.33 -59.08
C LYS A 215 -8.44 13.10 -59.27
N TYR A 216 -9.22 13.59 -58.31
CA TYR A 216 -10.61 14.01 -58.50
C TYR A 216 -10.77 15.39 -57.83
N GLU A 217 -11.25 16.37 -58.58
CA GLU A 217 -11.54 17.72 -58.09
C GLU A 217 -12.81 17.72 -57.22
N PRO A 218 -12.92 18.65 -56.24
CA PRO A 218 -14.01 18.62 -55.28
C PRO A 218 -15.30 19.17 -55.91
N HIS A 219 -16.34 18.35 -55.90
CA HIS A 219 -17.71 18.82 -56.01
C HIS A 219 -18.12 19.42 -54.66
N THR A 220 -18.33 20.74 -54.65
CA THR A 220 -19.14 21.46 -53.66
C THR A 220 -20.57 20.90 -53.67
N GLU A 221 -20.92 20.16 -52.62
CA GLU A 221 -22.30 20.01 -52.16
C GLU A 221 -22.42 20.71 -50.81
N GLU A 222 -23.29 21.71 -50.76
CA GLU A 222 -23.72 22.38 -49.55
C GLU A 222 -24.34 21.34 -48.61
N LYS A 223 -23.64 21.05 -47.51
CA LYS A 223 -24.24 20.46 -46.32
C LYS A 223 -24.34 21.55 -45.26
N GLU A 224 -25.51 21.58 -44.65
CA GLU A 224 -26.00 22.56 -43.69
C GLU A 224 -24.92 22.97 -42.68
N LYS A 225 -24.83 24.29 -42.42
CA LYS A 225 -24.04 24.82 -41.32
C LYS A 225 -24.53 24.18 -40.02
N GLU A 226 -23.81 23.19 -39.51
CA GLU A 226 -23.87 22.89 -38.10
C GLU A 226 -23.42 24.15 -37.36
N ASP A 227 -24.29 24.69 -36.52
CA ASP A 227 -23.96 25.77 -35.58
C ASP A 227 -22.84 25.26 -34.67
N VAL A 228 -21.59 25.55 -35.05
CA VAL A 228 -20.42 25.21 -34.26
C VAL A 228 -20.48 26.04 -32.96
N PRO A 229 -20.57 25.40 -31.78
CA PRO A 229 -20.59 26.13 -30.52
C PRO A 229 -19.30 26.95 -30.36
N ASN A 230 -19.43 28.25 -30.13
CA ASN A 230 -18.30 29.16 -29.93
C ASN A 230 -17.71 29.01 -28.53
N PHE A 231 -16.98 27.92 -28.32
CA PHE A 231 -16.26 27.63 -27.08
C PHE A 231 -14.98 28.46 -26.89
N GLU A 232 -14.47 29.10 -27.95
CA GLU A 232 -13.23 29.91 -27.91
C GLU A 232 -13.32 31.06 -26.91
N SER A 233 -14.51 31.62 -26.72
CA SER A 233 -14.74 32.70 -25.77
C SER A 233 -14.56 32.32 -24.28
N PHE A 234 -14.44 31.03 -23.95
CA PHE A 234 -14.30 30.52 -22.58
C PHE A 234 -12.94 29.90 -22.27
N VAL A 235 -12.01 29.92 -23.24
CA VAL A 235 -10.67 29.34 -23.08
C VAL A 235 -9.90 30.07 -21.98
N ILE A 236 -9.17 29.30 -21.20
CA ILE A 236 -8.24 29.78 -20.18
C ILE A 236 -6.81 29.38 -20.52
N GLU A 237 -5.87 30.29 -20.26
CA GLU A 237 -4.43 30.12 -20.54
C GLU A 237 -3.62 30.37 -19.27
N ASP A 238 -4.08 29.86 -18.12
CA ASP A 238 -3.29 29.84 -16.90
C ASP A 238 -2.32 28.65 -16.89
N GLU A 239 -1.36 28.67 -15.96
CA GLU A 239 -0.29 27.66 -15.90
C GLU A 239 -0.85 26.23 -15.77
N ASN A 240 -1.95 26.03 -15.04
CA ASN A 240 -2.61 24.73 -14.87
C ASN A 240 -3.36 24.31 -16.13
N SER A 241 -4.05 25.23 -16.81
CA SER A 241 -4.77 24.94 -18.04
C SER A 241 -3.84 24.64 -19.21
N ILE A 242 -2.66 25.28 -19.28
CA ILE A 242 -1.62 25.02 -20.28
C ILE A 242 -0.99 23.63 -20.05
N VAL A 243 -0.70 23.28 -18.79
CA VAL A 243 -0.18 21.95 -18.43
C VAL A 243 -1.21 20.86 -18.77
N LEU A 244 -2.47 21.06 -18.41
CA LEU A 244 -3.56 20.14 -18.72
C LEU A 244 -3.76 19.99 -20.24
N LEU A 245 -3.75 21.09 -20.98
CA LEU A 245 -3.85 21.11 -22.44
C LEU A 245 -2.72 20.32 -23.10
N ASN A 246 -1.48 20.49 -22.65
CA ASN A 246 -0.33 19.76 -23.17
C ASN A 246 -0.35 18.27 -22.82
N PHE A 247 -0.77 17.94 -21.60
CA PHE A 247 -0.97 16.56 -21.16
C PHE A 247 -2.01 15.85 -22.04
N VAL A 248 -3.16 16.47 -22.25
CA VAL A 248 -4.25 15.90 -23.06
C VAL A 248 -3.81 15.73 -24.51
N LYS A 249 -3.10 16.72 -25.10
CA LYS A 249 -2.53 16.57 -26.44
C LYS A 249 -1.59 15.36 -26.56
N LYS A 250 -0.78 15.08 -25.52
CA LYS A 250 0.14 13.94 -25.50
C LYS A 250 -0.61 12.61 -25.37
N VAL A 251 -1.65 12.57 -24.54
CA VAL A 251 -2.53 11.40 -24.37
C VAL A 251 -3.24 11.05 -25.69
N ILE A 252 -3.84 12.04 -26.36
CA ILE A 252 -4.58 11.78 -27.61
C ILE A 252 -3.65 11.30 -28.73
N LYS A 253 -2.47 11.92 -28.88
CA LYS A 253 -1.46 11.46 -29.86
C LYS A 253 -1.00 10.02 -29.60
N SER A 254 -0.76 9.68 -28.34
CA SER A 254 -0.21 8.36 -27.97
C SER A 254 -1.26 7.26 -28.00
N SER A 255 -2.48 7.56 -27.57
CA SER A 255 -3.54 6.57 -27.35
C SER A 255 -4.45 6.35 -28.56
N LEU A 256 -4.67 7.41 -29.35
CA LEU A 256 -5.58 7.37 -30.51
C LEU A 256 -4.87 7.44 -31.86
N LYS A 257 -3.58 7.80 -31.90
CA LYS A 257 -2.81 8.00 -33.14
C LYS A 257 -3.48 8.97 -34.13
N LEU A 258 -4.23 9.94 -33.60
CA LEU A 258 -4.85 11.00 -34.39
C LEU A 258 -3.85 12.13 -34.60
N ASP A 259 -3.66 12.53 -35.85
CA ASP A 259 -2.75 13.63 -36.21
C ASP A 259 -3.46 15.00 -36.27
N ASN A 260 -4.76 15.00 -36.60
CA ASN A 260 -5.60 16.20 -36.73
C ASN A 260 -6.66 16.25 -35.62
N PHE A 261 -6.36 16.97 -34.54
CA PHE A 261 -7.32 17.27 -33.47
C PHE A 261 -6.97 18.59 -32.79
N THR A 262 -7.96 19.26 -32.21
CA THR A 262 -7.76 20.43 -31.35
C THR A 262 -8.09 20.08 -29.91
N VAL A 263 -7.43 20.75 -28.96
CA VAL A 263 -7.71 20.62 -27.52
C VAL A 263 -7.85 22.02 -26.94
N MET A 264 -8.91 22.23 -26.19
CA MET A 264 -9.19 23.48 -25.48
C MET A 264 -9.48 23.16 -24.02
N VAL A 265 -9.05 24.05 -23.12
CA VAL A 265 -9.42 23.98 -21.71
C VAL A 265 -10.23 25.21 -21.39
N LEU A 266 -11.45 25.01 -20.92
CA LEU A 266 -12.40 26.07 -20.61
C LEU A 266 -12.58 26.22 -19.11
N ASP A 267 -12.96 27.42 -18.72
CA ASP A 267 -13.51 27.71 -17.39
C ASP A 267 -14.94 27.14 -17.28
N GLY A 268 -15.12 26.15 -16.41
CA GLY A 268 -16.38 25.42 -16.27
C GLY A 268 -17.54 26.30 -15.78
N LYS A 269 -17.26 27.34 -14.98
CA LYS A 269 -18.28 28.30 -14.53
C LYS A 269 -18.76 29.18 -15.68
N ARG A 270 -17.83 29.69 -16.50
CA ARG A 270 -18.16 30.52 -17.68
C ARG A 270 -18.78 29.71 -18.83
N ALA A 271 -18.36 28.46 -19.01
CA ALA A 271 -18.86 27.57 -20.06
C ALA A 271 -20.22 26.94 -19.74
N SER A 272 -20.68 26.96 -18.47
CA SER A 272 -21.91 26.31 -18.01
C SER A 272 -23.15 26.63 -18.85
N SER A 273 -23.37 27.88 -19.23
CA SER A 273 -24.53 28.27 -20.04
C SER A 273 -24.50 27.70 -21.46
N SER A 274 -23.31 27.51 -22.04
CA SER A 274 -23.13 26.94 -23.38
C SER A 274 -23.35 25.43 -23.39
N PHE A 275 -22.94 24.74 -22.32
CA PHE A 275 -23.19 23.30 -22.15
C PHE A 275 -24.65 22.99 -21.77
N ALA A 276 -25.32 23.90 -21.05
CA ALA A 276 -26.73 23.76 -20.70
C ALA A 276 -27.65 23.71 -21.95
N ALA A 277 -27.26 24.37 -23.04
CA ALA A 277 -27.97 24.28 -24.33
C ALA A 277 -27.99 22.86 -24.93
N TYR A 278 -27.06 22.01 -24.52
CA TYR A 278 -26.96 20.59 -24.89
C TYR A 278 -27.47 19.65 -23.77
N GLY A 279 -28.15 20.20 -22.75
CA GLY A 279 -28.66 19.42 -21.61
C GLY A 279 -27.57 18.94 -20.63
N ILE A 280 -26.36 19.50 -20.70
CA ILE A 280 -25.22 19.11 -19.87
C ILE A 280 -25.06 20.11 -18.73
N LYS A 281 -25.07 19.60 -17.49
CA LYS A 281 -24.76 20.39 -16.28
C LYS A 281 -23.30 20.16 -15.89
N LEU A 282 -22.49 21.22 -15.95
CA LEU A 282 -21.11 21.20 -15.48
C LEU A 282 -21.06 21.35 -13.95
N THR A 283 -20.12 20.66 -13.34
CA THR A 283 -19.90 20.54 -11.90
C THR A 283 -18.46 20.85 -11.49
N ARG A 284 -17.50 20.99 -12.42
CA ARG A 284 -16.08 21.23 -12.10
C ARG A 284 -15.53 22.54 -12.68
N GLU A 285 -14.42 22.98 -12.09
CA GLU A 285 -13.70 24.21 -12.42
C GLU A 285 -13.20 24.26 -13.87
N TYR A 286 -12.77 23.13 -14.43
CA TYR A 286 -12.24 23.04 -15.78
C TYR A 286 -13.03 22.06 -16.65
N VAL A 287 -13.15 22.40 -17.92
CA VAL A 287 -13.68 21.50 -18.95
C VAL A 287 -12.67 21.36 -20.06
N VAL A 288 -12.23 20.13 -20.31
CA VAL A 288 -11.37 19.81 -21.45
C VAL A 288 -12.26 19.48 -22.63
N ILE A 289 -12.08 20.16 -23.76
CA ILE A 289 -12.74 19.86 -25.03
C ILE A 289 -11.72 19.34 -26.03
N ILE A 290 -12.08 18.29 -26.75
CA ILE A 290 -11.31 17.76 -27.89
C ILE A 290 -12.21 17.75 -29.10
N SER A 291 -11.76 18.37 -30.19
CA SER A 291 -12.46 18.33 -31.48
C SER A 291 -11.62 17.62 -32.54
N ALA A 292 -12.21 16.60 -33.16
CA ALA A 292 -11.70 15.88 -34.32
C ALA A 292 -12.85 15.11 -34.99
N ASP A 293 -12.76 14.84 -36.29
CA ASP A 293 -13.80 14.11 -37.01
C ASP A 293 -13.98 12.69 -36.44
N GLY A 294 -15.22 12.34 -36.06
CA GLY A 294 -15.57 11.02 -35.51
C GLY A 294 -14.95 10.71 -34.14
N ILE A 295 -14.61 11.74 -33.35
CA ILE A 295 -13.95 11.56 -32.05
C ILE A 295 -14.87 10.92 -31.00
N ASP A 296 -16.18 10.98 -31.18
CA ASP A 296 -17.19 10.39 -30.31
C ASP A 296 -17.09 8.86 -30.19
N GLU A 297 -16.67 8.17 -31.26
CA GLU A 297 -16.41 6.72 -31.25
C GLU A 297 -15.34 6.31 -30.22
N TYR A 298 -14.49 7.25 -29.78
CA TYR A 298 -13.40 7.00 -28.84
C TYR A 298 -13.77 7.28 -27.37
N CYS A 299 -14.98 7.76 -27.06
CA CYS A 299 -15.40 8.08 -25.68
C CYS A 299 -15.13 6.93 -24.71
N SER A 300 -15.61 5.71 -25.03
CA SER A 300 -15.45 4.54 -24.15
C SER A 300 -13.99 4.16 -23.92
N LYS A 301 -13.14 4.32 -24.94
CA LYS A 301 -11.70 4.02 -24.85
C LYS A 301 -10.98 5.09 -24.01
N LEU A 302 -11.33 6.36 -24.20
CA LEU A 302 -10.75 7.45 -23.43
C LEU A 302 -11.21 7.40 -21.97
N THR A 303 -12.48 7.11 -21.68
CA THR A 303 -12.97 6.91 -20.29
C THR A 303 -12.17 5.84 -19.55
N ARG A 304 -11.86 4.70 -20.20
CA ARG A 304 -11.02 3.65 -19.60
C ARG A 304 -9.56 4.06 -19.42
N PHE A 305 -9.03 4.89 -20.32
CA PHE A 305 -7.61 5.28 -20.33
C PHE A 305 -7.30 6.45 -19.39
N THR A 306 -8.19 7.45 -19.34
CA THR A 306 -8.03 8.66 -18.54
C THR A 306 -8.70 8.54 -17.17
N ASN A 307 -9.57 7.55 -16.98
CA ASN A 307 -10.43 7.41 -15.79
C ASN A 307 -11.35 8.64 -15.56
N HIS A 308 -11.64 9.39 -16.63
CA HIS A 308 -12.60 10.51 -16.63
C HIS A 308 -13.89 10.11 -17.35
N ASP A 309 -15.01 10.70 -16.95
CA ASP A 309 -16.31 10.50 -17.64
C ASP A 309 -16.34 11.31 -18.93
N VAL A 310 -15.81 10.73 -20.02
CA VAL A 310 -15.72 11.37 -21.34
C VAL A 310 -17.04 11.24 -22.09
N LYS A 311 -17.60 12.38 -22.53
CA LYS A 311 -18.89 12.46 -23.21
C LYS A 311 -18.78 13.23 -24.52
N ALA A 312 -19.59 12.85 -25.51
CA ALA A 312 -19.72 13.60 -26.76
C ALA A 312 -20.75 14.73 -26.62
N VAL A 313 -20.39 15.92 -27.08
CA VAL A 313 -21.33 17.04 -27.31
C VAL A 313 -21.88 16.96 -28.73
N LEU A 314 -21.01 16.62 -29.69
CA LEU A 314 -21.28 16.41 -31.11
C LEU A 314 -20.40 15.24 -31.61
N PRO A 315 -20.68 14.63 -32.77
CA PRO A 315 -19.81 13.58 -33.33
C PRO A 315 -18.34 14.01 -33.50
N SER A 316 -18.11 15.31 -33.72
CA SER A 316 -16.78 15.89 -33.89
C SER A 316 -16.19 16.49 -32.61
N THR A 317 -16.89 16.43 -31.46
CA THR A 317 -16.47 17.12 -30.23
C THR A 317 -16.84 16.35 -28.96
N ILE A 318 -15.83 16.01 -28.17
CA ILE A 318 -15.98 15.36 -26.85
C ILE A 318 -15.44 16.26 -25.74
N PHE A 319 -15.87 16.01 -24.52
CA PHE A 319 -15.40 16.72 -23.34
C PHE A 319 -15.33 15.83 -22.10
N TRP A 320 -14.60 16.31 -21.09
CA TRP A 320 -14.75 15.86 -19.71
C TRP A 320 -14.42 16.99 -18.73
N GLU A 321 -14.75 16.78 -17.46
CA GLU A 321 -14.59 17.75 -16.39
C GLU A 321 -13.36 17.45 -15.51
N GLU A 322 -12.62 18.48 -15.12
CA GLU A 322 -11.38 18.39 -14.33
C GLU A 322 -11.38 19.47 -13.23
N GLY A 323 -10.70 19.21 -12.10
CA GLY A 323 -10.51 20.20 -11.03
C GLY A 323 -11.56 20.16 -9.91
N LYS A 324 -11.62 21.24 -9.11
CA LYS A 324 -12.49 21.32 -7.92
C LYS A 324 -13.96 21.42 -8.30
N GLU A 325 -14.83 21.00 -7.41
CA GLU A 325 -16.29 21.09 -7.61
C GLU A 325 -16.76 22.54 -7.48
N LEU A 326 -17.61 22.99 -8.42
CA LEU A 326 -18.14 24.34 -8.44
C LEU A 326 -19.17 24.51 -7.31
N VAL A 327 -18.92 25.44 -6.40
CA VAL A 327 -19.87 25.81 -5.34
C VAL A 327 -21.07 26.52 -5.97
N VAL A 328 -22.25 25.93 -5.87
CA VAL A 328 -23.51 26.51 -6.34
C VAL A 328 -24.02 27.49 -5.27
N GLU A 329 -24.04 28.79 -5.58
CA GLU A 329 -24.76 29.77 -4.77
C GLU A 329 -26.28 29.58 -4.95
N ASP A 330 -26.96 29.53 -3.80
CA ASP A 330 -28.26 28.90 -3.54
C ASP A 330 -29.46 29.45 -4.31
N ASP A 331 -30.49 28.60 -4.48
CA ASP A 331 -31.81 29.00 -4.00
C ASP A 331 -32.53 27.80 -3.34
N SER A 332 -32.40 27.77 -2.02
CA SER A 332 -33.20 27.06 -1.01
C SER A 332 -32.98 25.54 -0.81
N SER A 333 -32.00 25.27 0.05
CA SER A 333 -32.09 24.49 1.30
C SER A 333 -31.11 23.33 1.38
N PHE A 334 -29.91 23.60 1.90
CA PHE A 334 -29.38 22.94 3.10
C PHE A 334 -28.07 23.65 3.53
N SER A 335 -27.92 23.75 4.84
CA SER A 335 -26.95 24.58 5.55
C SER A 335 -25.47 24.28 5.23
N VAL A 336 -24.80 25.30 4.68
CA VAL A 336 -23.41 25.76 4.86
C VAL A 336 -22.42 24.75 5.46
N VAL A 337 -21.56 24.20 4.60
CA VAL A 337 -20.28 23.60 4.96
C VAL A 337 -19.20 24.66 4.72
N GLU A 338 -18.83 25.38 5.77
CA GLU A 338 -17.62 26.19 5.78
C GLU A 338 -16.40 25.28 5.93
N GLU A 339 -15.45 25.42 5.02
CA GLU A 339 -14.08 24.93 5.11
C GLU A 339 -13.41 25.53 6.35
N HIS A 340 -13.49 24.81 7.46
CA HIS A 340 -12.56 25.01 8.56
C HIS A 340 -11.33 24.13 8.34
N GLN A 341 -10.18 24.82 8.33
CA GLN A 341 -8.92 24.40 8.92
C GLN A 341 -8.97 23.00 9.50
N SER A 342 -8.06 22.14 9.05
CA SER A 342 -7.61 20.95 9.78
C SER A 342 -7.01 21.36 11.14
N LYS A 343 -7.88 21.85 12.04
CA LYS A 343 -7.84 21.45 13.43
C LYS A 343 -8.25 20.00 13.42
N GLU A 344 -7.38 19.17 13.96
CA GLU A 344 -7.83 18.02 14.72
C GLU A 344 -9.20 18.34 15.32
N LEU A 345 -10.22 17.56 14.99
CA LEU A 345 -11.33 17.36 15.90
C LEU A 345 -10.74 16.65 17.12
N SER A 346 -10.03 17.42 17.95
CA SER A 346 -9.98 17.24 19.38
C SER A 346 -11.38 17.54 19.92
N ASN A 347 -12.36 16.76 19.49
CA ASN A 347 -13.47 16.42 20.36
C ASN A 347 -12.88 15.36 21.27
N THR A 348 -12.47 15.81 22.46
CA THR A 348 -11.83 15.01 23.49
C THR A 348 -12.53 13.66 23.66
N ASN A 349 -11.89 12.58 23.19
CA ASN A 349 -11.80 11.23 23.81
C ASN A 349 -11.29 10.18 22.79
N SER A 350 -9.97 10.03 22.61
CA SER A 350 -9.33 8.70 22.59
C SER A 350 -7.82 8.69 22.35
N ASN A 351 -7.07 8.46 23.43
CA ASN A 351 -5.71 7.92 23.39
C ASN A 351 -5.71 6.41 23.02
N VAL A 352 -6.49 5.99 22.01
CA VAL A 352 -6.55 4.56 21.65
C VAL A 352 -5.35 4.22 20.77
N SER A 353 -4.41 3.43 21.32
CA SER A 353 -3.31 2.86 20.55
C SER A 353 -3.83 1.71 19.68
N PHE A 354 -4.14 2.00 18.42
CA PHE A 354 -4.53 0.97 17.46
C PHE A 354 -3.33 0.12 17.06
N ARG A 355 -3.58 -1.18 16.86
CA ARG A 355 -2.55 -2.10 16.35
C ARG A 355 -2.15 -1.73 14.92
N LYS A 356 -1.03 -2.28 14.45
CA LYS A 356 -0.60 -2.13 13.05
C LYS A 356 -1.61 -2.77 12.10
N SER A 357 -1.99 -2.04 11.05
CA SER A 357 -2.89 -2.55 10.00
C SER A 357 -2.46 -2.20 8.59
N LYS A 358 -1.29 -1.59 8.42
CA LYS A 358 -0.78 -1.16 7.11
C LYS A 358 0.57 -1.81 6.83
N THR A 359 0.79 -2.18 5.57
CA THR A 359 2.08 -2.69 5.09
C THR A 359 2.28 -2.40 3.60
N ILE A 360 3.46 -2.73 3.11
CA ILE A 360 3.81 -2.72 1.69
C ILE A 360 4.19 -4.14 1.32
N LEU A 361 3.78 -4.58 0.13
CA LEU A 361 4.18 -5.89 -0.39
C LEU A 361 5.70 -5.89 -0.64
N PRO A 362 6.46 -6.91 -0.20
CA PRO A 362 7.89 -6.97 -0.45
C PRO A 362 8.18 -6.90 -1.94
N HIS A 363 9.16 -6.08 -2.34
CA HIS A 363 9.42 -5.83 -3.76
C HIS A 363 9.69 -7.10 -4.59
N TRP A 364 10.41 -8.07 -4.03
CA TRP A 364 10.65 -9.35 -4.72
C TRP A 364 9.34 -10.10 -5.00
N LEU A 365 8.39 -10.04 -4.06
CA LEU A 365 7.10 -10.73 -4.16
C LEU A 365 6.19 -9.97 -5.12
N ASP A 366 6.18 -8.64 -5.06
CA ASP A 366 5.51 -7.75 -6.02
C ASP A 366 5.97 -8.04 -7.46
N LYS A 367 7.27 -8.10 -7.71
CA LYS A 367 7.84 -8.46 -9.02
C LYS A 367 7.45 -9.87 -9.44
N LYS A 368 7.53 -10.85 -8.52
CA LYS A 368 7.20 -12.24 -8.81
C LYS A 368 5.73 -12.38 -9.22
N ILE A 369 4.79 -11.72 -8.53
CA ILE A 369 3.37 -11.83 -8.88
C ILE A 369 3.02 -11.05 -10.15
N PHE A 370 3.46 -9.78 -10.29
CA PHE A 370 3.00 -8.93 -11.40
C PHE A 370 3.81 -9.12 -12.68
N ASN A 371 5.11 -9.41 -12.59
CA ASN A 371 5.94 -9.53 -13.78
C ASN A 371 6.06 -10.98 -14.25
N ASP A 372 6.34 -11.92 -13.33
CA ASP A 372 6.59 -13.31 -13.69
C ASP A 372 5.27 -14.08 -13.89
N HIS A 373 4.35 -13.98 -12.93
CA HIS A 373 3.00 -14.59 -13.03
C HIS A 373 2.02 -13.76 -13.85
N ARG A 374 2.38 -12.53 -14.24
CA ARG A 374 1.51 -11.61 -15.01
C ARG A 374 0.15 -11.39 -14.33
N ALA A 375 0.16 -11.31 -13.01
CA ALA A 375 -1.04 -11.10 -12.23
C ALA A 375 -1.71 -9.77 -12.60
N ILE A 376 -3.04 -9.71 -12.48
CA ILE A 376 -3.85 -8.56 -12.89
C ILE A 376 -4.54 -7.99 -11.65
N TYR A 377 -4.34 -6.70 -11.39
CA TYR A 377 -5.14 -6.00 -10.39
C TYR A 377 -6.48 -5.60 -11.01
N ALA A 378 -7.54 -6.31 -10.64
CA ALA A 378 -8.92 -6.08 -11.10
C ALA A 378 -9.90 -6.48 -9.99
N PRO A 379 -10.22 -5.56 -9.06
CA PRO A 379 -11.12 -5.86 -7.95
C PRO A 379 -12.56 -6.05 -8.43
N GLU A 380 -13.11 -7.23 -8.16
CA GLU A 380 -14.49 -7.61 -8.45
C GLU A 380 -15.00 -8.53 -7.33
N HIS A 381 -15.93 -8.06 -6.50
CA HIS A 381 -16.24 -8.75 -5.24
C HIS A 381 -17.14 -10.00 -5.41
N GLU A 382 -18.00 -10.05 -6.42
CA GLU A 382 -18.99 -11.12 -6.57
C GLU A 382 -18.38 -12.42 -7.13
N ARG A 383 -17.47 -12.33 -8.11
CA ARG A 383 -16.89 -13.52 -8.76
C ARG A 383 -15.94 -14.30 -7.84
N TYR A 384 -15.20 -13.60 -6.99
CA TYR A 384 -14.12 -14.18 -6.17
C TYR A 384 -14.54 -14.44 -4.73
N GLU A 385 -15.85 -14.44 -4.44
CA GLU A 385 -16.38 -15.01 -3.20
C GLU A 385 -16.21 -16.53 -3.18
N TYR A 386 -16.25 -17.20 -4.34
CA TYR A 386 -16.01 -18.64 -4.47
C TYR A 386 -14.77 -18.91 -5.34
N ASN A 387 -13.77 -19.59 -4.76
CA ASN A 387 -12.42 -19.66 -5.34
C ASN A 387 -12.00 -21.07 -5.79
N LEU A 388 -12.77 -22.10 -5.42
CA LEU A 388 -12.43 -23.48 -5.75
C LEU A 388 -12.34 -23.71 -7.28
N ASP A 389 -13.19 -23.06 -8.06
CA ASP A 389 -13.34 -23.29 -9.50
C ASP A 389 -12.58 -22.31 -10.41
N LEU A 390 -11.71 -21.46 -9.84
CA LEU A 390 -10.96 -20.47 -10.62
C LEU A 390 -10.08 -21.13 -11.68
N ASN A 391 -10.24 -20.66 -12.92
CA ASN A 391 -9.36 -21.06 -14.02
C ASN A 391 -8.04 -20.25 -14.03
N GLU A 392 -7.12 -20.55 -14.94
CA GLU A 392 -5.80 -19.91 -15.00
C GLU A 392 -5.85 -18.38 -15.11
N GLU A 393 -6.76 -17.82 -15.91
CA GLU A 393 -6.89 -16.36 -16.07
C GLU A 393 -7.50 -15.72 -14.82
N GLU A 394 -8.48 -16.38 -14.21
CA GLU A 394 -9.07 -15.92 -12.96
C GLU A 394 -8.09 -16.01 -11.79
N LEU A 395 -7.21 -17.02 -11.77
CA LEU A 395 -6.11 -17.12 -10.81
C LEU A 395 -5.12 -15.95 -10.95
N LYS A 396 -4.87 -15.43 -12.16
CA LYS A 396 -4.03 -14.22 -12.35
C LYS A 396 -4.68 -12.98 -11.75
N VAL A 397 -6.00 -12.84 -11.87
CA VAL A 397 -6.73 -11.75 -11.22
C VAL A 397 -6.73 -11.92 -9.71
N TYR A 398 -6.96 -13.13 -9.22
CA TYR A 398 -6.93 -13.43 -7.79
C TYR A 398 -5.56 -13.12 -7.18
N LEU A 399 -4.49 -13.55 -7.86
CA LEU A 399 -3.11 -13.30 -7.47
C LEU A 399 -2.74 -11.81 -7.48
N GLY A 400 -3.33 -11.01 -8.38
CA GLY A 400 -3.02 -9.57 -8.48
C GLY A 400 -3.84 -8.70 -7.52
N THR A 401 -4.98 -9.21 -7.05
CA THR A 401 -5.98 -8.44 -6.29
C THR A 401 -6.09 -8.91 -4.84
N TYR A 402 -6.32 -10.20 -4.62
CA TYR A 402 -6.67 -10.75 -3.30
C TYR A 402 -5.46 -11.30 -2.56
N PHE A 403 -4.46 -11.84 -3.27
CA PHE A 403 -3.22 -12.29 -2.65
C PHE A 403 -2.49 -11.18 -1.86
N PRO A 404 -2.28 -9.95 -2.41
CA PRO A 404 -1.62 -8.87 -1.63
C PRO A 404 -2.41 -8.47 -0.39
N ARG A 405 -3.74 -8.54 -0.45
CA ARG A 405 -4.64 -8.27 0.69
C ARG A 405 -4.49 -9.34 1.77
N SER A 406 -4.61 -10.62 1.42
CA SER A 406 -4.39 -11.74 2.34
C SER A 406 -2.98 -11.72 2.97
N TYR A 407 -1.96 -11.35 2.18
CA TYR A 407 -0.61 -11.12 2.69
C TYR A 407 -0.59 -10.06 3.79
N ALA A 408 -1.20 -8.90 3.55
CA ALA A 408 -1.17 -7.80 4.50
C ALA A 408 -1.99 -8.07 5.77
N GLU A 409 -3.14 -8.73 5.63
CA GLU A 409 -3.96 -9.19 6.74
C GLU A 409 -3.13 -10.07 7.68
N MET A 410 -2.60 -11.20 7.17
CA MET A 410 -1.89 -12.17 8.00
C MET A 410 -0.56 -11.61 8.51
N PHE A 411 0.18 -10.87 7.68
CA PHE A 411 1.42 -10.20 8.11
C PHE A 411 1.15 -9.28 9.29
N CYS A 412 0.14 -8.41 9.21
CA CYS A 412 -0.16 -7.48 10.29
C CYS A 412 -0.68 -8.21 11.54
N VAL A 413 -1.55 -9.20 11.41
CA VAL A 413 -2.06 -9.99 12.54
C VAL A 413 -0.90 -10.65 13.29
N VAL A 414 -0.03 -11.37 12.58
CA VAL A 414 1.08 -12.10 13.19
C VAL A 414 2.17 -11.15 13.69
N ASP A 415 2.47 -10.06 12.98
CA ASP A 415 3.44 -9.04 13.43
C ASP A 415 2.99 -8.35 14.73
N ASN A 416 1.69 -8.14 14.93
CA ASN A 416 1.15 -7.64 16.20
C ASN A 416 1.19 -8.70 17.30
N LEU A 417 0.83 -9.96 17.01
CA LEU A 417 0.89 -11.05 17.99
C LEU A 417 2.33 -11.26 18.49
N MET A 418 3.31 -11.29 17.58
CA MET A 418 4.72 -11.55 17.91
C MET A 418 5.43 -10.41 18.65
N GLN A 419 4.80 -9.24 18.79
CA GLN A 419 5.29 -8.17 19.69
C GLN A 419 5.08 -8.54 21.16
N ASN A 420 4.13 -9.43 21.47
CA ASN A 420 3.93 -9.90 22.82
C ASN A 420 5.13 -10.77 23.24
N LYS A 421 5.82 -10.32 24.28
CA LYS A 421 7.06 -10.95 24.77
C LYS A 421 6.85 -12.41 25.15
N HIS A 422 5.77 -12.73 25.86
CA HIS A 422 5.49 -14.10 26.31
C HIS A 422 5.22 -15.03 25.13
N LEU A 423 4.42 -14.60 24.16
CA LEU A 423 4.17 -15.38 22.95
C LEU A 423 5.47 -15.64 22.19
N LYS A 424 6.29 -14.59 22.02
CA LYS A 424 7.58 -14.70 21.34
C LYS A 424 8.50 -15.70 22.03
N GLU A 425 8.69 -15.59 23.34
CA GLU A 425 9.53 -16.51 24.13
C GLU A 425 9.03 -17.96 24.04
N MET A 426 7.71 -18.18 24.01
CA MET A 426 7.14 -19.53 23.92
C MET A 426 7.31 -20.16 22.52
N LEU A 427 7.39 -19.33 21.49
CA LEU A 427 7.57 -19.72 20.09
C LEU A 427 9.03 -19.71 19.62
N GLU A 428 9.97 -19.21 20.44
CA GLU A 428 11.41 -19.37 20.23
C GLU A 428 11.78 -20.85 20.34
N ARG A 429 11.70 -21.53 19.20
CA ARG A 429 11.89 -22.98 19.06
C ARG A 429 12.63 -23.29 17.76
N ASP A 430 13.20 -24.49 17.70
CA ASP A 430 13.90 -24.97 16.52
C ASP A 430 12.97 -25.14 15.30
N LYS A 431 11.69 -25.48 15.52
CA LYS A 431 10.71 -25.76 14.47
C LYS A 431 9.31 -25.26 14.84
N ILE A 432 8.68 -24.52 13.92
CA ILE A 432 7.30 -24.01 13.99
C ILE A 432 6.48 -24.78 12.97
N ASN A 433 5.52 -25.57 13.43
CA ASN A 433 4.57 -26.28 12.57
C ASN A 433 3.33 -25.41 12.33
N VAL A 434 2.97 -25.25 11.07
CA VAL A 434 1.85 -24.44 10.59
C VAL A 434 0.92 -25.33 9.76
N LEU A 435 -0.38 -25.22 10.01
CA LEU A 435 -1.43 -25.76 9.14
C LEU A 435 -2.17 -24.59 8.53
N ASP A 436 -2.42 -24.64 7.22
CA ASP A 436 -3.30 -23.72 6.53
C ASP A 436 -4.40 -24.51 5.80
N CYS A 437 -5.64 -24.23 6.16
CA CYS A 437 -6.83 -24.91 5.64
C CYS A 437 -7.62 -23.94 4.75
N GLY A 438 -7.50 -24.10 3.43
CA GLY A 438 -8.03 -23.17 2.43
C GLY A 438 -6.99 -22.14 1.99
N CYS A 439 -5.78 -22.60 1.70
CA CYS A 439 -4.62 -21.70 1.49
C CYS A 439 -4.60 -20.96 0.15
N GLY A 440 -5.48 -21.30 -0.80
CA GLY A 440 -5.52 -20.70 -2.13
C GLY A 440 -4.15 -20.54 -2.78
N THR A 441 -3.82 -19.31 -3.19
CA THR A 441 -2.50 -18.94 -3.74
C THR A 441 -1.47 -18.59 -2.66
N GLY A 442 -1.87 -18.57 -1.38
CA GLY A 442 -1.04 -18.48 -0.18
C GLY A 442 -0.54 -17.09 0.19
N GLY A 443 -1.37 -16.05 -0.02
CA GLY A 443 -1.03 -14.69 0.41
C GLY A 443 -0.77 -14.64 1.91
N GLU A 444 -1.66 -15.23 2.69
CA GLU A 444 -1.61 -15.39 4.13
C GLU A 444 -0.36 -16.17 4.59
N ILE A 445 0.02 -17.24 3.89
CA ILE A 445 1.24 -17.99 4.17
C ILE A 445 2.48 -17.11 4.00
N LEU A 446 2.59 -16.36 2.90
CA LEU A 446 3.73 -15.47 2.68
C LEU A 446 3.74 -14.31 3.68
N GLY A 447 2.57 -13.81 4.07
CA GLY A 447 2.41 -12.82 5.14
C GLY A 447 2.91 -13.35 6.49
N PHE A 448 2.51 -14.58 6.83
CA PHE A 448 2.97 -15.30 8.01
C PHE A 448 4.48 -15.50 8.03
N ILE A 449 5.07 -16.03 6.96
CA ILE A 449 6.53 -16.27 6.85
C ILE A 449 7.29 -14.97 7.03
N THR A 450 6.81 -13.87 6.43
CA THR A 450 7.44 -12.56 6.54
C THR A 450 7.38 -12.03 7.98
N ALA A 451 6.23 -12.15 8.65
CA ALA A 451 6.07 -11.73 10.03
C ALA A 451 6.95 -12.56 10.98
N ILE A 452 6.96 -13.89 10.86
CA ILE A 452 7.83 -14.75 11.66
C ILE A 452 9.30 -14.42 11.40
N GLY A 453 9.73 -14.28 10.15
CA GLY A 453 11.11 -13.98 9.80
C GLY A 453 11.62 -12.64 10.32
N LYS A 454 10.71 -11.68 10.55
CA LYS A 454 11.03 -10.40 11.20
C LYS A 454 11.36 -10.58 12.68
N HIS A 455 10.67 -11.47 13.40
CA HIS A 455 10.81 -11.64 14.85
C HIS A 455 11.75 -12.78 15.26
N LEU A 456 11.81 -13.83 14.45
CA LEU A 456 12.53 -15.09 14.68
C LEU A 456 13.42 -15.40 13.46
N THR A 457 14.53 -14.67 13.35
CA THR A 457 15.39 -14.62 12.15
C THR A 457 16.05 -15.94 11.72
N HIS A 458 15.92 -17.03 12.49
CA HIS A 458 16.47 -18.35 12.17
C HIS A 458 15.45 -19.49 12.34
N ALA A 459 14.15 -19.16 12.41
CA ALA A 459 13.11 -20.17 12.56
C ALA A 459 13.09 -21.16 11.39
N LYS A 460 12.81 -22.42 11.70
CA LYS A 460 12.37 -23.40 10.70
C LYS A 460 10.86 -23.49 10.74
N ILE A 461 10.21 -23.25 9.61
CA ILE A 461 8.75 -23.28 9.48
C ILE A 461 8.40 -24.48 8.61
N ASN A 462 7.56 -25.37 9.14
CA ASN A 462 7.01 -26.50 8.40
C ASN A 462 5.53 -26.27 8.20
N ILE A 463 5.13 -26.15 6.94
CA ILE A 463 3.78 -25.74 6.53
C ILE A 463 3.10 -26.95 5.90
N THR A 464 1.92 -27.29 6.40
CA THR A 464 0.96 -28.15 5.72
C THR A 464 -0.13 -27.25 5.15
N ALA A 465 -0.19 -27.13 3.83
CA ALA A 465 -1.11 -26.26 3.11
C ALA A 465 -2.13 -27.10 2.35
N ILE A 466 -3.41 -26.73 2.45
CA ILE A 466 -4.52 -27.51 1.93
C ILE A 466 -5.43 -26.61 1.12
N ASP A 467 -5.73 -27.03 -0.10
CA ASP A 467 -6.71 -26.37 -0.95
C ASP A 467 -7.30 -27.39 -1.94
N GLY A 468 -8.46 -27.09 -2.51
CA GLY A 468 -9.05 -27.92 -3.55
C GLY A 468 -8.67 -27.48 -4.98
N ASN A 469 -8.05 -26.32 -5.16
CA ASN A 469 -7.65 -25.80 -6.46
C ASN A 469 -6.16 -26.09 -6.75
N ASP A 470 -5.89 -27.01 -7.68
CA ASP A 470 -4.53 -27.39 -8.09
C ASP A 470 -3.71 -26.19 -8.62
N GLY A 471 -4.33 -25.30 -9.38
CA GLY A 471 -3.64 -24.12 -9.95
C GLY A 471 -3.15 -23.18 -8.86
N ALA A 472 -3.98 -22.95 -7.84
CA ALA A 472 -3.63 -22.13 -6.70
C ALA A 472 -2.46 -22.75 -5.90
N LEU A 473 -2.48 -24.06 -5.69
CA LEU A 473 -1.40 -24.81 -5.04
C LEU A 473 -0.08 -24.78 -5.82
N VAL A 474 -0.14 -24.82 -7.16
CA VAL A 474 1.04 -24.67 -8.02
C VAL A 474 1.66 -23.28 -7.86
N ILE A 475 0.83 -22.23 -7.84
CA ILE A 475 1.29 -20.85 -7.62
C ILE A 475 1.93 -20.72 -6.23
N LEU A 476 1.27 -21.19 -5.18
CA LEU A 476 1.81 -21.19 -3.81
C LEU A 476 3.20 -21.81 -3.75
N LYS A 477 3.37 -23.00 -4.34
CA LYS A 477 4.65 -23.71 -4.36
C LYS A 477 5.76 -22.87 -5.00
N ASP A 478 5.50 -22.31 -6.17
CA ASP A 478 6.48 -21.49 -6.89
C ASP A 478 6.84 -20.21 -6.12
N LEU A 479 5.87 -19.55 -5.47
CA LEU A 479 6.12 -18.36 -4.65
C LEU A 479 7.01 -18.67 -3.43
N ILE A 480 6.78 -19.81 -2.75
CA ILE A 480 7.59 -20.25 -1.61
C ILE A 480 9.01 -20.60 -2.05
N GLU A 481 9.16 -21.35 -3.15
CA GLU A 481 10.48 -21.71 -3.69
C GLU A 481 11.28 -20.48 -4.15
N SER A 482 10.57 -19.47 -4.66
CA SER A 482 11.14 -18.21 -5.14
C SER A 482 11.52 -17.23 -4.02
N ASN A 483 11.17 -17.49 -2.76
CA ASN A 483 11.45 -16.58 -1.65
C ASN A 483 12.99 -16.41 -1.46
N PRO A 484 13.53 -15.17 -1.62
CA PRO A 484 14.97 -14.93 -1.52
C PRO A 484 15.46 -14.95 -0.06
N ASN A 485 14.56 -14.81 0.93
CA ASN A 485 14.94 -14.79 2.33
C ASN A 485 15.29 -16.21 2.83
N LYS A 486 16.58 -16.55 2.77
CA LYS A 486 17.09 -17.85 3.27
C LYS A 486 17.37 -17.88 4.77
N LYS A 487 17.05 -16.81 5.51
CA LYS A 487 17.26 -16.77 6.97
C LYS A 487 16.25 -17.66 7.72
N VAL A 488 15.03 -17.71 7.22
CA VAL A 488 13.99 -18.64 7.66
C VAL A 488 14.02 -19.83 6.72
N GLN A 489 14.03 -21.03 7.29
CA GLN A 489 13.93 -22.26 6.50
C GLN A 489 12.45 -22.65 6.40
N VAL A 490 11.94 -22.84 5.20
CA VAL A 490 10.54 -23.18 4.96
C VAL A 490 10.47 -24.55 4.29
N GLU A 491 9.77 -25.49 4.93
CA GLU A 491 9.37 -26.77 4.37
C GLU A 491 7.87 -26.72 4.07
N LEU A 492 7.48 -26.97 2.83
CA LEU A 492 6.09 -26.93 2.39
C LEU A 492 5.61 -28.33 2.00
N SER A 493 4.51 -28.77 2.62
CA SER A 493 3.75 -29.95 2.23
C SER A 493 2.37 -29.50 1.74
N ILE A 494 2.03 -29.84 0.50
CA ILE A 494 0.76 -29.50 -0.12
C ILE A 494 -0.15 -30.72 -0.13
N LEU A 495 -1.41 -30.53 0.25
CA LEU A 495 -2.48 -31.52 0.13
C LEU A 495 -3.59 -30.93 -0.74
N ASN A 496 -3.84 -31.54 -1.90
CA ASN A 496 -5.05 -31.24 -2.66
C ASN A 496 -6.22 -31.98 -2.02
N GLN A 497 -7.17 -31.22 -1.45
CA GLN A 497 -8.39 -31.77 -0.89
C GLN A 497 -9.57 -30.80 -1.02
N THR A 498 -10.60 -31.25 -1.72
CA THR A 498 -11.89 -30.55 -1.80
C THR A 498 -12.82 -30.96 -0.65
N LEU A 499 -13.57 -30.01 -0.11
CA LEU A 499 -14.61 -30.23 0.90
C LEU A 499 -15.99 -30.09 0.27
N ASN A 500 -16.64 -31.22 -0.03
CA ASN A 500 -17.93 -31.24 -0.74
C ASN A 500 -19.13 -31.36 0.20
N ASN A 501 -18.93 -31.85 1.42
CA ASN A 501 -19.98 -32.09 2.40
C ASN A 501 -19.42 -32.05 3.84
N GLY A 502 -20.29 -32.12 4.83
CA GLY A 502 -19.89 -32.14 6.25
C GLY A 502 -19.06 -33.37 6.65
N GLU A 503 -19.24 -34.53 6.00
CA GLU A 503 -18.45 -35.73 6.26
C GLU A 503 -16.98 -35.52 5.83
N ASP A 504 -16.72 -34.83 4.73
CA ASP A 504 -15.36 -34.45 4.31
C ASP A 504 -14.66 -33.60 5.38
N VAL A 505 -15.38 -32.66 6.00
CA VAL A 505 -14.88 -31.82 7.09
C VAL A 505 -14.59 -32.66 8.35
N GLU A 506 -15.49 -33.58 8.69
CA GLU A 506 -15.30 -34.50 9.82
C GLU A 506 -14.09 -35.43 9.60
N ASN A 507 -13.84 -35.81 8.36
CA ASN A 507 -12.76 -36.72 7.96
C ASN A 507 -11.40 -36.04 7.72
N LEU A 508 -11.34 -34.69 7.76
CA LEU A 508 -10.07 -33.94 7.64
C LEU A 508 -9.00 -34.49 8.60
N ALA A 509 -7.87 -34.91 8.03
CA ALA A 509 -6.76 -35.54 8.74
C ALA A 509 -5.42 -34.99 8.25
N PHE A 510 -4.63 -34.44 9.16
CA PHE A 510 -3.38 -33.72 8.85
C PHE A 510 -2.13 -34.43 9.38
N GLY A 511 -2.23 -35.72 9.68
CA GLY A 511 -1.14 -36.49 10.26
C GLY A 511 -0.85 -36.12 11.72
N GLU A 512 0.39 -35.69 12.01
CA GLU A 512 0.84 -35.40 13.38
C GLU A 512 0.04 -34.26 14.03
N LYS A 513 -0.45 -34.51 15.25
CA LYS A 513 -1.29 -33.58 16.01
C LYS A 513 -0.43 -32.61 16.81
N ASN A 514 0.17 -31.59 16.18
CA ASN A 514 0.91 -30.58 16.94
C ASN A 514 1.24 -29.28 16.17
N PHE A 515 0.24 -28.52 15.74
CA PHE A 515 0.45 -27.24 15.04
C PHE A 515 0.52 -26.05 15.99
N HIS A 516 1.56 -25.25 15.85
CA HIS A 516 1.77 -24.01 16.62
C HIS A 516 0.92 -22.86 16.05
N PHE A 517 0.68 -22.89 14.75
CA PHE A 517 -0.28 -22.00 14.10
C PHE A 517 -1.20 -22.83 13.22
N ILE A 518 -2.50 -22.55 13.31
CA ILE A 518 -3.50 -23.03 12.37
C ILE A 518 -4.17 -21.81 11.77
N LEU A 519 -4.12 -21.70 10.44
CA LEU A 519 -4.74 -20.64 9.65
C LEU A 519 -5.99 -21.22 8.98
N CYS A 520 -7.04 -20.40 8.90
CA CYS A 520 -8.34 -20.77 8.35
C CYS A 520 -8.96 -19.46 7.86
N ASP A 521 -8.51 -19.07 6.68
CA ASP A 521 -8.72 -17.76 6.10
C ASP A 521 -9.69 -17.90 4.92
N LYS A 522 -10.85 -17.24 5.01
CA LYS A 522 -11.87 -17.10 3.96
C LYS A 522 -12.48 -18.39 3.40
N ILE A 523 -12.12 -19.58 3.89
CA ILE A 523 -12.77 -20.83 3.48
C ILE A 523 -14.16 -21.04 4.09
N VAL A 524 -14.42 -20.52 5.30
CA VAL A 524 -15.66 -20.87 6.03
C VAL A 524 -16.87 -20.19 5.40
N CYS A 525 -16.74 -18.95 4.92
CA CYS A 525 -17.79 -18.31 4.13
C CYS A 525 -18.14 -19.12 2.86
N GLU A 526 -17.15 -19.68 2.15
CA GLU A 526 -17.38 -20.54 0.98
C GLU A 526 -18.15 -21.82 1.34
N LEU A 527 -17.84 -22.44 2.49
CA LEU A 527 -18.56 -23.62 2.96
C LEU A 527 -20.02 -23.30 3.34
N ILE A 528 -20.29 -22.08 3.84
CA ILE A 528 -21.65 -21.62 4.14
C ILE A 528 -22.41 -21.31 2.85
N SER A 529 -21.83 -20.50 1.96
CA SER A 529 -22.49 -20.03 0.73
C SER A 529 -22.78 -21.15 -0.27
N LYS A 530 -22.02 -22.25 -0.22
CA LYS A 530 -22.26 -23.46 -1.00
C LYS A 530 -23.06 -24.54 -0.26
N GLU A 531 -23.60 -24.21 0.91
CA GLU A 531 -24.40 -25.13 1.75
C GLU A 531 -23.67 -26.45 2.10
N VAL A 532 -22.33 -26.45 2.09
CA VAL A 532 -21.50 -27.57 2.53
C VAL A 532 -21.58 -27.72 4.05
N LEU A 533 -21.50 -26.58 4.75
CA LEU A 533 -21.77 -26.43 6.18
C LEU A 533 -22.69 -25.22 6.40
N PRO A 534 -24.01 -25.35 6.20
CA PRO A 534 -24.91 -24.20 6.26
C PRO A 534 -25.19 -23.72 7.70
N ILE A 535 -24.94 -24.57 8.71
CA ILE A 535 -25.28 -24.30 10.11
C ILE A 535 -24.04 -24.45 10.97
N ASN A 536 -23.76 -23.44 11.81
CA ASN A 536 -22.66 -23.44 12.79
C ASN A 536 -21.27 -23.74 12.20
N ALA A 537 -21.04 -23.43 10.92
CA ALA A 537 -19.82 -23.77 10.18
C ALA A 537 -18.54 -23.35 10.93
N TYR A 538 -18.50 -22.11 11.43
CA TYR A 538 -17.37 -21.59 12.20
C TYR A 538 -17.09 -22.40 13.47
N ALA A 539 -18.13 -22.84 14.19
CA ALA A 539 -17.98 -23.67 15.39
C ALA A 539 -17.47 -25.07 15.05
N ILE A 540 -18.01 -25.68 13.99
CA ILE A 540 -17.61 -27.01 13.50
C ILE A 540 -16.14 -26.99 13.08
N MET A 541 -15.75 -26.02 12.24
CA MET A 541 -14.38 -25.84 11.79
C MET A 541 -13.43 -25.53 12.95
N ALA A 542 -13.78 -24.58 13.83
CA ALA A 542 -12.96 -24.26 15.00
C ALA A 542 -12.75 -25.48 15.91
N LYS A 543 -13.81 -26.27 16.16
CA LYS A 543 -13.74 -27.50 16.96
C LYS A 543 -12.84 -28.54 16.31
N LYS A 544 -12.97 -28.75 14.99
CA LYS A 544 -12.18 -29.70 14.24
C LYS A 544 -10.69 -29.32 14.24
N LEU A 545 -10.37 -28.08 13.87
CA LEU A 545 -9.01 -27.57 13.80
C LEU A 545 -8.33 -27.54 15.18
N ALA A 546 -9.06 -27.17 16.23
CA ALA A 546 -8.53 -27.17 17.60
C ALA A 546 -8.07 -28.56 18.11
N THR A 547 -8.50 -29.66 17.47
CA THR A 547 -8.00 -31.01 17.82
C THR A 547 -6.55 -31.23 17.41
N TYR A 548 -6.01 -30.43 16.48
CA TYR A 548 -4.63 -30.49 16.01
C TYR A 548 -3.73 -29.39 16.62
N LEU A 549 -4.32 -28.52 17.43
CA LEU A 549 -3.64 -27.35 18.00
C LEU A 549 -2.68 -27.77 19.14
N HIS A 550 -1.42 -27.37 19.00
CA HIS A 550 -0.37 -27.49 20.02
C HIS A 550 -0.81 -26.81 21.33
N GLU A 551 -0.27 -27.24 22.48
CA GLU A 551 -0.56 -26.64 23.80
C GLU A 551 -0.35 -25.11 23.82
N ASN A 552 0.78 -24.67 23.28
CA ASN A 552 1.14 -23.27 23.01
C ASN A 552 0.76 -22.79 21.59
N GLY A 553 -0.26 -23.39 20.95
CA GLY A 553 -0.66 -23.05 19.59
C GLY A 553 -1.73 -21.95 19.53
N LEU A 554 -1.76 -21.24 18.40
CA LEU A 554 -2.80 -20.27 18.03
C LEU A 554 -3.59 -20.76 16.81
N LEU A 555 -4.92 -20.75 16.91
CA LEU A 555 -5.83 -20.92 15.78
C LEU A 555 -6.34 -19.54 15.38
N ILE A 556 -6.01 -19.12 14.18
CA ILE A 556 -6.45 -17.86 13.58
C ILE A 556 -7.53 -18.20 12.57
N MET A 557 -8.73 -17.67 12.78
CA MET A 557 -9.83 -17.77 11.82
C MET A 557 -10.16 -16.37 11.33
N LEU A 558 -10.14 -16.17 10.03
CA LEU A 558 -10.34 -14.87 9.40
C LEU A 558 -11.30 -15.02 8.23
N ASP A 559 -12.21 -14.07 8.07
CA ASP A 559 -13.17 -14.11 6.97
C ASP A 559 -13.59 -12.73 6.51
N VAL A 560 -14.21 -12.66 5.34
CA VAL A 560 -14.75 -11.42 4.74
C VAL A 560 -15.89 -10.86 5.59
N THR A 561 -16.22 -9.58 5.38
CA THR A 561 -17.32 -8.91 6.11
C THR A 561 -18.59 -8.75 5.29
N THR A 562 -18.76 -9.56 4.25
CA THR A 562 -19.96 -9.57 3.40
C THR A 562 -21.13 -10.30 4.08
N LYS A 563 -22.28 -10.23 3.43
CA LYS A 563 -23.53 -10.80 3.90
C LYS A 563 -23.76 -12.13 3.21
N ASP A 564 -24.02 -13.18 3.99
CA ASP A 564 -24.51 -14.44 3.43
C ASP A 564 -25.97 -14.27 2.98
N GLU A 565 -26.24 -14.65 1.72
CA GLU A 565 -27.55 -14.50 1.10
C GLU A 565 -28.60 -15.45 1.72
N HIS A 566 -28.18 -16.64 2.15
CA HIS A 566 -29.10 -17.69 2.65
C HIS A 566 -29.62 -17.37 4.04
N SER A 567 -28.72 -17.06 4.98
CA SER A 567 -29.07 -16.75 6.37
C SER A 567 -29.53 -15.30 6.56
N GLY A 568 -29.15 -14.39 5.65
CA GLY A 568 -29.40 -12.97 5.77
C GLY A 568 -28.56 -12.26 6.84
N TYR A 569 -27.54 -12.94 7.39
CA TYR A 569 -26.61 -12.38 8.36
C TYR A 569 -25.24 -12.09 7.73
N PHE A 570 -24.49 -11.16 8.33
CA PHE A 570 -23.11 -10.93 7.93
C PHE A 570 -22.17 -11.99 8.51
N TYR A 571 -21.14 -12.40 7.76
CA TYR A 571 -20.17 -13.39 8.23
C TYR A 571 -19.52 -13.05 9.59
N PRO A 572 -19.18 -11.78 9.92
CA PRO A 572 -18.73 -11.42 11.27
C PRO A 572 -19.72 -11.75 12.38
N GLN A 573 -21.03 -11.63 12.11
CA GLN A 573 -22.08 -11.97 13.07
C GLN A 573 -22.16 -13.49 13.27
N LEU A 574 -22.14 -14.24 12.17
CA LEU A 574 -22.16 -15.70 12.18
C LEU A 574 -20.92 -16.27 12.88
N MET A 575 -19.73 -15.75 12.55
CA MET A 575 -18.45 -16.11 13.16
C MET A 575 -18.48 -15.85 14.68
N ASN A 576 -18.90 -14.66 15.09
CA ASN A 576 -18.90 -14.29 16.51
C ASN A 576 -19.84 -15.14 17.34
N SER A 577 -21.09 -15.33 16.89
CA SER A 577 -22.06 -16.16 17.60
C SER A 577 -21.57 -17.60 17.71
N SER A 578 -21.19 -18.19 16.58
CA SER A 578 -20.80 -19.62 16.51
C SER A 578 -19.54 -19.91 17.33
N ILE A 579 -18.52 -19.06 17.26
CA ILE A 579 -17.27 -19.27 18.01
C ILE A 579 -17.48 -19.04 19.50
N ASN A 580 -18.31 -18.07 19.91
CA ASN A 580 -18.64 -17.91 21.33
C ASN A 580 -19.36 -19.12 21.89
N ASP A 581 -20.28 -19.72 21.12
CA ASP A 581 -20.97 -20.95 21.51
C ASP A 581 -20.00 -22.11 21.70
N TYR A 582 -19.08 -22.31 20.75
CA TYR A 582 -18.03 -23.32 20.87
C TYR A 582 -17.11 -23.10 22.08
N VAL A 583 -16.58 -21.89 22.26
CA VAL A 583 -15.64 -21.58 23.33
C VAL A 583 -16.27 -21.75 24.70
N ARG A 584 -17.55 -21.36 24.86
CA ARG A 584 -18.29 -21.51 26.13
C ARG A 584 -18.46 -22.98 26.54
N GLU A 585 -18.64 -23.87 25.58
CA GLU A 585 -18.77 -25.31 25.83
C GLU A 585 -17.40 -26.01 25.95
N SER A 586 -16.33 -25.37 25.46
CA SER A 586 -14.99 -25.93 25.47
C SER A 586 -14.34 -25.89 26.85
N ARG A 587 -13.85 -27.05 27.30
CA ARG A 587 -13.04 -27.13 28.53
C ARG A 587 -11.60 -26.68 28.33
N THR A 588 -11.11 -26.62 27.09
CA THR A 588 -9.66 -26.45 26.81
C THR A 588 -9.31 -25.28 25.92
N ILE A 589 -10.26 -24.74 25.15
CA ILE A 589 -10.04 -23.64 24.19
C ILE A 589 -10.71 -22.38 24.68
N GLU A 590 -10.03 -21.25 24.53
CA GLU A 590 -10.55 -19.91 24.81
C GLU A 590 -10.22 -18.92 23.70
N THR A 591 -10.97 -17.82 23.68
CA THR A 591 -10.66 -16.67 22.82
C THR A 591 -9.50 -15.87 23.40
N LEU A 592 -8.48 -15.63 22.57
CA LEU A 592 -7.40 -14.67 22.82
C LEU A 592 -7.76 -13.30 22.23
N LEU A 593 -8.19 -13.26 20.97
CA LEU A 593 -8.65 -12.05 20.30
C LEU A 593 -10.02 -12.24 19.61
N PRO A 594 -10.89 -11.22 19.61
CA PRO A 594 -10.69 -9.91 20.24
C PRO A 594 -10.76 -9.97 21.77
N LEU A 595 -10.06 -9.03 22.44
CA LEU A 595 -9.98 -8.90 23.89
C LEU A 595 -11.36 -8.76 24.54
N SER A 596 -12.30 -8.09 23.88
CA SER A 596 -13.70 -8.04 24.32
C SER A 596 -14.32 -9.43 24.46
N CYS A 597 -14.11 -10.32 23.49
CA CYS A 597 -14.62 -11.68 23.56
C CYS A 597 -13.81 -12.57 24.52
N ALA A 598 -12.54 -12.22 24.77
CA ALA A 598 -11.72 -12.85 25.80
C ALA A 598 -12.20 -12.51 27.23
N CYS A 599 -12.68 -11.28 27.46
CA CYS A 599 -13.31 -10.82 28.71
C CYS A 599 -14.71 -11.39 28.90
N TYR A 600 -15.58 -11.17 27.92
CA TYR A 600 -17.01 -11.45 28.03
C TYR A 600 -17.35 -12.77 27.33
N TYR A 601 -16.74 -13.87 27.78
CA TYR A 601 -16.87 -15.19 27.15
C TYR A 601 -18.32 -15.74 27.16
N GLU A 602 -19.18 -15.23 28.04
CA GLU A 602 -20.61 -15.58 28.12
C GLU A 602 -21.50 -14.80 27.14
N CYS A 603 -20.92 -13.85 26.40
CA CYS A 603 -21.65 -12.96 25.50
C CYS A 603 -22.33 -13.74 24.35
N ARG A 604 -23.60 -13.41 24.10
CA ARG A 604 -24.43 -13.94 23.01
C ARG A 604 -24.87 -12.86 22.02
N ASP A 605 -24.25 -11.68 22.10
CA ASP A 605 -24.64 -10.55 21.27
C ASP A 605 -24.18 -10.81 19.83
N LEU A 606 -25.06 -10.52 18.87
CA LEU A 606 -24.82 -10.75 17.45
C LEU A 606 -24.06 -9.56 16.82
N CYS A 607 -22.84 -9.32 17.32
CA CYS A 607 -22.06 -8.14 16.97
C CYS A 607 -21.35 -8.25 15.61
N PHE A 608 -21.31 -7.14 14.88
CA PHE A 608 -20.56 -7.00 13.65
C PHE A 608 -19.18 -6.39 13.97
N MET A 609 -18.14 -7.22 13.96
CA MET A 609 -16.76 -6.76 14.09
C MET A 609 -16.11 -6.65 12.71
N GLN A 610 -15.33 -5.60 12.47
CA GLN A 610 -14.61 -5.43 11.21
C GLN A 610 -13.29 -4.73 11.44
N GLN A 611 -12.26 -5.26 10.81
CA GLN A 611 -10.90 -4.75 10.79
C GLN A 611 -10.53 -4.38 9.36
N THR A 612 -9.89 -3.23 9.20
CA THR A 612 -9.39 -2.75 7.91
C THR A 612 -7.88 -2.85 7.88
N PHE A 613 -7.35 -3.60 6.91
CA PHE A 613 -5.93 -3.65 6.59
C PHE A 613 -5.68 -2.91 5.28
N SER A 614 -4.48 -2.38 5.09
CA SER A 614 -4.08 -1.84 3.79
C SER A 614 -2.71 -2.28 3.33
N VAL A 615 -2.59 -2.48 2.02
CA VAL A 615 -1.38 -2.88 1.33
C VAL A 615 -1.08 -1.94 0.19
N SER A 616 0.17 -1.53 0.05
CA SER A 616 0.65 -0.89 -1.19
C SER A 616 1.50 -1.86 -1.99
N HIS A 617 1.30 -1.88 -3.30
CA HIS A 617 2.04 -2.67 -4.28
C HIS A 617 2.13 -1.88 -5.60
N SER A 618 2.88 -2.35 -6.59
CA SER A 618 3.19 -1.59 -7.82
C SER A 618 1.97 -1.13 -8.63
N HIS A 619 0.84 -1.83 -8.49
CA HIS A 619 -0.38 -1.59 -9.27
C HIS A 619 -1.48 -0.86 -8.47
N LYS A 620 -1.34 -0.74 -7.14
CA LYS A 620 -2.29 -0.02 -6.28
C LYS A 620 -1.64 0.45 -4.98
N SER A 621 -1.78 1.74 -4.68
CA SER A 621 -1.43 2.30 -3.37
C SER A 621 -2.59 2.16 -2.39
N ASN A 622 -2.28 1.75 -1.15
CA ASN A 622 -3.23 1.66 -0.04
C ASN A 622 -4.51 0.92 -0.42
N ASP A 623 -4.36 -0.24 -1.08
CA ASP A 623 -5.46 -1.16 -1.35
C ASP A 623 -6.01 -1.67 -0.01
N GLU A 624 -7.31 -1.47 0.20
CA GLU A 624 -7.95 -1.77 1.49
C GLU A 624 -8.61 -3.15 1.46
N SER A 625 -8.37 -3.92 2.52
CA SER A 625 -9.11 -5.14 2.81
C SER A 625 -9.89 -5.02 4.11
N ARG A 626 -11.13 -5.49 4.10
CA ARG A 626 -12.05 -5.46 5.25
C ARG A 626 -12.43 -6.88 5.62
N VAL A 627 -12.03 -7.27 6.83
CA VAL A 627 -12.17 -8.65 7.31
C VAL A 627 -12.56 -8.67 8.77
N CYS A 628 -13.09 -9.79 9.23
CA CYS A 628 -13.25 -10.11 10.64
C CYS A 628 -12.33 -11.27 11.00
N TYR A 629 -11.81 -11.32 12.22
CA TYR A 629 -11.00 -12.46 12.64
C TYR A 629 -11.13 -12.76 14.12
N ARG A 630 -10.82 -14.00 14.47
CA ARG A 630 -10.73 -14.54 15.83
C ARG A 630 -9.41 -15.24 16.01
N VAL A 631 -8.81 -15.07 17.19
CA VAL A 631 -7.64 -15.86 17.61
C VAL A 631 -8.06 -16.69 18.80
N LEU A 632 -7.97 -18.01 18.66
CA LEU A 632 -8.29 -18.99 19.69
C LEU A 632 -7.00 -19.67 20.16
N CYS A 633 -6.95 -20.05 21.43
CA CYS A 633 -5.81 -20.74 22.00
C CYS A 633 -6.23 -21.65 23.14
N ARG A 634 -5.28 -22.44 23.66
CA ARG A 634 -5.50 -23.23 24.88
C ARG A 634 -5.51 -22.31 26.10
N LYS A 635 -6.32 -22.66 27.11
CA LYS A 635 -6.43 -21.88 28.37
C LYS A 635 -5.09 -21.52 29.01
N PRO A 636 -4.12 -22.45 29.17
CA PRO A 636 -2.83 -22.13 29.78
C PRO A 636 -2.08 -21.04 29.01
N LEU A 637 -2.09 -21.10 27.67
CA LEU A 637 -1.44 -20.09 26.83
C LEU A 637 -2.07 -18.71 27.01
N LYS A 638 -3.41 -18.64 27.02
CA LYS A 638 -4.11 -17.36 27.28
C LYS A 638 -3.68 -16.77 28.61
N THR A 639 -3.68 -17.57 29.68
CA THR A 639 -3.25 -17.11 31.01
C THR A 639 -1.83 -16.54 30.95
N THR A 640 -0.89 -17.21 30.28
CA THR A 640 0.48 -16.72 30.13
C THR A 640 0.57 -15.42 29.33
N ILE A 641 -0.12 -15.31 28.19
CA ILE A 641 -0.07 -14.11 27.35
C ILE A 641 -0.72 -12.90 28.03
N MET A 642 -1.77 -13.13 28.83
CA MET A 642 -2.60 -12.08 29.46
C MET A 642 -2.25 -11.80 30.91
N GLN A 643 -1.18 -12.39 31.46
CA GLN A 643 -0.81 -12.30 32.89
C GLN A 643 -0.64 -10.86 33.43
N GLU A 644 -0.32 -9.90 32.55
CA GLU A 644 -0.08 -8.50 32.90
C GLU A 644 -1.10 -7.55 32.23
N ILE A 645 -2.17 -8.10 31.65
CA ILE A 645 -3.15 -7.36 30.85
C ILE A 645 -4.48 -7.31 31.62
N GLU A 646 -4.76 -6.21 32.31
CA GLU A 646 -6.10 -5.93 32.87
C GLU A 646 -6.96 -5.30 31.78
N ILE A 647 -8.09 -5.92 31.42
CA ILE A 647 -8.93 -5.49 30.28
C ILE A 647 -10.43 -5.40 30.60
N GLU A 648 -10.85 -5.80 31.79
CA GLU A 648 -12.25 -5.90 32.22
C GLU A 648 -12.92 -4.52 32.36
N ASN A 649 -12.11 -3.49 32.67
CA ASN A 649 -12.58 -2.12 32.95
C ASN A 649 -12.42 -1.16 31.75
N PHE A 650 -12.12 -1.68 30.56
CA PHE A 650 -11.92 -0.89 29.36
C PHE A 650 -13.08 -1.02 28.38
N ALA A 651 -13.36 0.02 27.62
CA ALA A 651 -14.26 0.01 26.47
C ALA A 651 -13.50 -0.54 25.26
N HIS A 652 -14.04 -1.57 24.62
CA HIS A 652 -13.34 -2.31 23.58
C HIS A 652 -13.83 -1.92 22.19
N VAL A 653 -12.97 -1.31 21.38
CA VAL A 653 -13.27 -1.00 19.97
C VAL A 653 -13.19 -2.28 19.15
N ILE A 654 -14.32 -2.67 18.56
CA ILE A 654 -14.45 -3.85 17.68
C ILE A 654 -14.58 -3.47 16.21
N HIS A 655 -14.72 -2.18 15.90
CA HIS A 655 -14.77 -1.65 14.53
C HIS A 655 -14.08 -0.28 14.42
N PRO A 656 -12.76 -0.23 14.16
CA PRO A 656 -11.98 1.02 14.17
C PRO A 656 -12.49 2.11 13.21
N THR A 657 -12.95 1.74 12.01
CA THR A 657 -13.48 2.73 11.04
C THR A 657 -14.73 3.43 11.57
N LYS A 658 -15.70 2.66 12.07
CA LYS A 658 -16.91 3.21 12.71
C LYS A 658 -16.58 4.01 13.97
N TYR A 659 -15.58 3.58 14.73
CA TYR A 659 -15.13 4.29 15.93
C TYR A 659 -14.63 5.70 15.58
N LYS A 660 -13.82 5.82 14.52
CA LYS A 660 -13.38 7.12 13.99
C LYS A 660 -14.51 7.99 13.45
N GLN A 661 -15.66 7.38 13.14
CA GLN A 661 -16.89 8.06 12.71
C GLN A 661 -17.83 8.37 13.88
N ASN A 662 -17.42 8.12 15.13
CA ASN A 662 -18.23 8.27 16.34
C ASN A 662 -19.55 7.46 16.31
N ASP A 663 -19.54 6.29 15.66
CA ASP A 663 -20.67 5.36 15.67
C ASP A 663 -20.61 4.48 16.92
N ASP A 664 -21.64 4.54 17.77
CA ASP A 664 -21.75 3.78 19.01
C ASP A 664 -21.66 2.25 18.80
N SER A 665 -22.01 1.75 17.62
CA SER A 665 -21.89 0.32 17.27
C SER A 665 -20.43 -0.14 17.08
N ALA A 666 -19.46 0.78 17.12
CA ALA A 666 -18.05 0.48 17.01
C ALA A 666 -17.43 -0.14 18.27
N ILE A 667 -18.11 0.00 19.42
CA ILE A 667 -17.64 -0.48 20.72
C ILE A 667 -18.45 -1.71 21.13
N CYS A 668 -17.79 -2.69 21.74
CA CYS A 668 -18.48 -3.85 22.31
C CYS A 668 -19.55 -3.40 23.33
N SER A 669 -20.79 -3.81 23.11
CA SER A 669 -21.99 -3.54 23.93
C SER A 669 -21.79 -3.82 25.42
N ARG A 670 -20.97 -4.83 25.76
CA ARG A 670 -20.66 -5.24 27.13
C ARG A 670 -19.68 -4.32 27.85
N SER A 671 -19.01 -3.45 27.12
CA SER A 671 -17.93 -2.59 27.61
C SER A 671 -18.18 -1.09 27.40
N LYS A 672 -19.26 -0.72 26.70
CA LYS A 672 -19.52 0.66 26.25
C LYS A 672 -19.62 1.72 27.35
N ASN A 673 -19.85 1.30 28.60
CA ASN A 673 -19.96 2.21 29.75
C ASN A 673 -18.60 2.47 30.43
N ASN A 674 -17.54 1.80 29.99
CA ASN A 674 -16.20 1.96 30.55
C ASN A 674 -15.55 3.25 30.06
N LYS A 675 -14.76 3.89 30.93
CA LYS A 675 -14.21 5.24 30.69
C LYS A 675 -13.00 5.26 29.76
N ILE A 676 -12.16 4.23 29.80
CA ILE A 676 -10.93 4.17 29.00
C ILE A 676 -11.17 3.24 27.83
N THR A 677 -10.91 3.71 26.62
CA THR A 677 -11.12 2.96 25.39
C THR A 677 -9.81 2.36 24.88
N ILE A 678 -9.86 1.12 24.39
CA ILE A 678 -8.73 0.40 23.78
C ILE A 678 -9.15 -0.28 22.47
N ASP A 679 -8.17 -0.57 21.61
CA ASP A 679 -8.38 -1.44 20.45
C ASP A 679 -8.52 -2.89 20.94
N SER A 680 -9.68 -3.51 20.71
CA SER A 680 -9.95 -4.88 21.14
C SER A 680 -9.04 -5.91 20.45
N PHE A 681 -8.30 -5.51 19.43
CA PHE A 681 -7.35 -6.37 18.72
C PHE A 681 -5.88 -6.00 18.99
N ASN A 682 -5.60 -5.01 19.84
CA ASN A 682 -4.25 -4.71 20.27
C ASN A 682 -3.93 -5.46 21.57
N ILE A 683 -3.13 -6.52 21.47
CA ILE A 683 -2.69 -7.34 22.61
C ILE A 683 -1.47 -6.76 23.35
N ASN A 684 -0.88 -5.68 22.85
CA ASN A 684 0.36 -5.09 23.38
C ASN A 684 0.08 -3.80 24.15
N LEU A 685 -0.89 -3.86 25.08
CA LEU A 685 -1.36 -2.72 25.87
C LEU A 685 -0.33 -2.22 26.89
#